data_AF-A0A3B1BWY7-F1
#
_entry.id   AF-A0A3B1BWY7-F1
#
_cell.length_a   1.000
_cell.length_b   1.000
_cell.length_c   1.000
_cell.angle_alpha   90.00
_cell.angle_beta   90.00
_cell.angle_gamma   90.00
#
_symmetry.space_group_name_H-M   'P 1'
#
loop_
_entity.id
_entity.type
_entity.pdbx_description
1 polymer ?
#
loop_
_entity_poly.entity_id
_entity_poly.type
_entity_poly.pdbx_seq_one_letter_code
_entity_poly.pdbx_strand_id
1 'polypeptide(L)'
;MQSNRIKQDNPCIAGLVLLLLVASVGFLVVGPAMAEDPLKPLRMEGKKTLYQRVLSRVGAEIYVAPDVQSEANSRVPPFSIFYVYAKQKVGDQEWLQVSPSSRGDISGWIPAKDLVAWKQMLVGVFTKPGNRQPALFFRHRETLVKVLESEIGTGLAEHLRKEAKTGEGESSVIAMEPEIYVDPRQNFYLLPILDHFEADDDFATKVLKVAVVNENIQQSDEKTATGEQGESLSRFKVAMTFVIDTTSSMGPYIDQTRDAIRRICEKTQTTKWRDRFNFALVGFRDSLRAKPDLGYTSKLFTDFKGGGDCSALLADAKEMQESKVSSKDFSEDAFAGINAALTELDWQPYGGRFIILITDASARSGSNRYSSTKLNARELNSKAQSQGIALLSLHLRSPIGNHDHERAELQYKGLSSWPNLPPFYYPLAAGAEQFGAEVEQLADGLISQLGAEVADYMADAKSGKKAQARRSKDIDKLGHAMRLAYLGRTKGTPAPEVFEAWIAERSAQDRRKQALEIRVLLTKDQLSDLQMALRQVIEAGDMTDLAPQDFFNQVRQLLIVAQRDSSELAHAKTLGDPVVLGEYLEGLPYQSALTTIDQESWLAMGAGERQELIDDIEAKIQLYQDIHDNQDLWITLDDGRIKGDAVYPVSLTDLP
;
A
#
# COMPACT_ATOMS: atom_id res chain seq x y z
N MET A 1 -80.87 -38.15 -32.59
CA MET A 1 -81.63 -38.51 -33.80
C MET A 1 -80.67 -39.28 -34.71
N GLN A 2 -80.69 -40.62 -34.64
CA GLN A 2 -81.25 -41.52 -35.68
C GLN A 2 -80.68 -41.22 -37.08
N SER A 3 -80.20 -42.15 -37.89
CA SER A 3 -80.16 -43.63 -37.87
C SER A 3 -79.51 -44.05 -39.20
N ASN A 4 -78.76 -45.17 -39.23
CA ASN A 4 -78.67 -46.20 -40.29
C ASN A 4 -78.51 -45.78 -41.77
N ARG A 5 -77.81 -46.43 -42.70
CA ARG A 5 -77.18 -47.75 -42.93
C ARG A 5 -76.69 -47.62 -44.42
N ILE A 6 -75.65 -48.24 -44.99
CA ILE A 6 -75.49 -49.65 -45.39
C ILE A 6 -74.39 -49.66 -46.50
N LYS A 7 -73.47 -50.67 -46.45
CA LYS A 7 -72.79 -51.45 -47.54
C LYS A 7 -72.03 -50.71 -48.68
N GLN A 8 -70.99 -51.24 -49.35
CA GLN A 8 -70.26 -52.52 -49.39
C GLN A 8 -69.01 -52.37 -50.30
N ASP A 9 -68.07 -53.32 -50.15
CA ASP A 9 -67.20 -53.95 -51.18
C ASP A 9 -65.65 -53.80 -51.11
N ASN A 10 -65.03 -54.98 -50.94
CA ASN A 10 -63.62 -55.41 -51.09
C ASN A 10 -63.31 -55.67 -52.60
N PRO A 11 -62.13 -56.19 -53.09
CA PRO A 11 -60.94 -56.83 -52.44
C PRO A 11 -59.58 -56.32 -53.02
N CYS A 12 -58.33 -56.76 -52.72
CA CYS A 12 -57.68 -58.07 -52.50
C CYS A 12 -56.24 -57.89 -51.90
N ILE A 13 -55.84 -58.76 -50.96
CA ILE A 13 -54.56 -59.54 -50.82
C ILE A 13 -53.20 -58.77 -50.91
N ALA A 14 -52.14 -58.91 -50.10
CA ALA A 14 -51.62 -59.67 -48.93
C ALA A 14 -50.45 -58.82 -48.37
N GLY A 15 -49.88 -58.91 -47.17
CA GLY A 15 -49.78 -59.94 -46.13
C GLY A 15 -48.75 -59.47 -45.09
N LEU A 16 -49.00 -59.79 -43.81
CA LEU A 16 -48.09 -60.18 -42.69
C LEU A 16 -46.69 -59.49 -42.54
N VAL A 17 -46.15 -59.04 -41.39
CA VAL A 17 -46.31 -59.29 -39.94
C VAL A 17 -45.64 -58.11 -39.18
N LEU A 18 -46.07 -57.86 -37.93
CA LEU A 18 -45.22 -57.67 -36.73
C LEU A 18 -45.18 -56.29 -36.03
N LEU A 19 -45.56 -56.36 -34.74
CA LEU A 19 -45.25 -55.52 -33.58
C LEU A 19 -45.68 -54.04 -33.58
N LEU A 20 -46.66 -53.70 -32.72
CA LEU A 20 -46.50 -52.55 -31.81
C LEU A 20 -47.42 -52.63 -30.58
N LEU A 21 -46.77 -52.39 -29.45
CA LEU A 21 -47.19 -52.54 -28.06
C LEU A 21 -48.21 -51.46 -27.62
N VAL A 22 -49.08 -51.88 -26.71
CA VAL A 22 -50.13 -51.09 -26.05
C VAL A 22 -49.54 -50.06 -25.07
N ALA A 23 -49.90 -48.79 -25.25
CA ALA A 23 -49.56 -47.70 -24.34
C ALA A 23 -50.45 -47.72 -23.09
N SER A 24 -49.82 -47.81 -21.91
CA SER A 24 -50.44 -47.56 -20.60
C SER A 24 -49.78 -46.32 -20.00
N VAL A 25 -50.60 -45.32 -19.67
CA VAL A 25 -50.21 -44.03 -19.10
C VAL A 25 -49.71 -44.22 -17.66
N GLY A 26 -48.42 -43.97 -17.42
CA GLY A 26 -47.81 -43.91 -16.10
C GLY A 26 -47.60 -42.46 -15.66
N PHE A 27 -48.15 -42.11 -14.50
CA PHE A 27 -47.85 -40.87 -13.78
C PHE A 27 -46.36 -40.83 -13.42
N LEU A 28 -45.60 -39.91 -14.02
CA LEU A 28 -44.22 -39.63 -13.61
C LEU A 28 -44.27 -38.78 -12.33
N VAL A 29 -43.93 -39.39 -11.18
CA VAL A 29 -43.54 -38.65 -9.99
C VAL A 29 -42.15 -38.08 -10.27
N VAL A 30 -42.08 -36.81 -10.65
CA VAL A 30 -40.82 -36.05 -10.66
C VAL A 30 -40.46 -35.81 -9.20
N GLY A 31 -39.55 -36.62 -8.66
CA GLY A 31 -38.94 -36.33 -7.37
C GLY A 31 -38.23 -34.97 -7.44
N PRO A 32 -38.17 -34.20 -6.33
CA PRO A 32 -37.36 -33.00 -6.32
C PRO A 32 -35.93 -33.41 -6.66
N ALA A 33 -35.35 -32.79 -7.70
CA ALA A 33 -33.92 -32.88 -7.93
C ALA A 33 -33.26 -32.44 -6.61
N MET A 34 -32.59 -33.36 -5.93
CA MET A 34 -31.70 -32.98 -4.85
C MET A 34 -30.63 -32.12 -5.53
N ALA A 35 -30.67 -30.82 -5.31
CA ALA A 35 -29.52 -29.97 -5.59
C ALA A 35 -28.38 -30.59 -4.78
N GLU A 36 -27.35 -31.10 -5.46
CA GLU A 36 -26.09 -31.42 -4.78
C GLU A 36 -25.67 -30.16 -4.02
N ASP A 37 -25.36 -30.32 -2.72
CA ASP A 37 -24.76 -29.24 -1.96
C ASP A 37 -23.56 -28.73 -2.76
N PRO A 38 -23.46 -27.41 -3.04
CA PRO A 38 -22.36 -26.87 -3.81
C PRO A 38 -21.05 -27.30 -3.17
N LEU A 39 -20.11 -27.80 -3.98
CA LEU A 39 -18.81 -28.26 -3.50
C LEU A 39 -18.17 -27.13 -2.69
N LYS A 40 -17.78 -27.41 -1.44
CA LYS A 40 -17.13 -26.42 -0.55
C LYS A 40 -15.66 -26.73 -0.39
N PRO A 41 -14.80 -25.72 -0.25
CA PRO A 41 -13.41 -25.94 0.11
C PRO A 41 -13.28 -26.62 1.49
N LEU A 42 -12.15 -27.30 1.69
CA LEU A 42 -11.73 -27.83 2.98
C LEU A 42 -11.53 -26.69 3.97
N ARG A 43 -11.96 -26.91 5.21
CA ARG A 43 -11.75 -25.97 6.31
C ARG A 43 -10.33 -26.05 6.85
N MET A 44 -9.81 -24.92 7.30
CA MET A 44 -8.54 -24.87 8.01
C MET A 44 -8.60 -25.76 9.27
N GLU A 45 -7.46 -26.33 9.63
CA GLU A 45 -7.37 -27.17 10.83
C GLU A 45 -7.74 -26.37 12.08
N GLY A 46 -8.64 -26.92 12.90
CA GLY A 46 -9.16 -26.25 14.11
C GLY A 46 -10.21 -25.15 13.84
N LYS A 47 -10.58 -24.90 12.58
CA LYS A 47 -11.45 -23.79 12.17
C LYS A 47 -12.81 -24.29 11.67
N LYS A 48 -13.89 -23.53 11.91
CA LYS A 48 -15.27 -23.90 11.53
C LYS A 48 -15.76 -23.13 10.31
N THR A 49 -15.25 -21.93 10.07
CA THR A 49 -15.69 -21.05 8.97
C THR A 49 -14.58 -20.82 7.94
N LEU A 50 -13.32 -20.79 8.35
CA LEU A 50 -12.21 -20.46 7.45
C LEU A 50 -11.81 -21.62 6.53
N TYR A 51 -11.68 -21.33 5.23
CA TYR A 51 -11.23 -22.29 4.22
C TYR A 51 -9.71 -22.32 4.06
N GLN A 52 -9.18 -23.50 3.73
CA GLN A 52 -7.76 -23.71 3.42
C GLN A 52 -7.40 -23.03 2.11
N ARG A 53 -6.33 -22.24 2.15
CA ARG A 53 -5.74 -21.61 0.97
C ARG A 53 -4.27 -21.92 0.83
N VAL A 54 -3.83 -21.89 -0.41
CA VAL A 54 -2.46 -22.17 -0.83
C VAL A 54 -2.02 -21.17 -1.89
N LEU A 55 -0.72 -20.92 -1.92
CA LEU A 55 -0.04 -20.17 -2.98
C LEU A 55 0.75 -21.14 -3.85
N SER A 56 0.70 -20.96 -5.17
CA SER A 56 1.53 -21.69 -6.11
C SER A 56 3.01 -21.29 -6.03
N ARG A 57 3.89 -22.28 -6.20
CA ARG A 57 5.33 -22.08 -6.37
C ARG A 57 5.67 -21.89 -7.85
N VAL A 58 6.88 -21.43 -8.11
CA VAL A 58 7.44 -21.43 -9.48
C VAL A 58 7.37 -22.83 -10.07
N GLY A 59 6.86 -22.93 -11.30
CA GLY A 59 6.80 -24.19 -12.03
C GLY A 59 5.62 -25.08 -11.63
N ALA A 60 4.71 -24.61 -10.79
CA ALA A 60 3.48 -25.34 -10.49
C ALA A 60 2.64 -25.55 -11.76
N GLU A 61 2.11 -26.76 -11.91
CA GLU A 61 1.24 -27.17 -13.01
C GLU A 61 -0.07 -27.73 -12.44
N ILE A 62 -1.18 -27.44 -13.11
CA ILE A 62 -2.48 -28.05 -12.81
C ILE A 62 -2.68 -29.27 -13.70
N TYR A 63 -3.05 -30.38 -13.07
CA TYR A 63 -3.30 -31.66 -13.69
C TYR A 63 -4.79 -32.03 -13.59
N VAL A 64 -5.31 -32.75 -14.59
CA VAL A 64 -6.71 -33.21 -14.57
C VAL A 64 -6.96 -34.24 -13.46
N ALA A 65 -5.95 -35.04 -13.13
CA ALA A 65 -5.98 -36.05 -12.07
C ALA A 65 -4.73 -35.94 -11.17
N PRO A 66 -4.72 -36.52 -9.95
CA PRO A 66 -3.57 -36.51 -9.05
C PRO A 66 -2.46 -37.47 -9.51
N ASP A 67 -1.99 -37.28 -10.74
CA ASP A 67 -0.94 -38.04 -11.41
C ASP A 67 -0.19 -37.12 -12.38
N VAL A 68 1.14 -37.08 -12.27
CA VAL A 68 2.01 -36.29 -13.16
C VAL A 68 1.97 -36.77 -14.61
N GLN A 69 1.51 -38.01 -14.86
CA GLN A 69 1.30 -38.53 -16.21
C GLN A 69 -0.06 -38.15 -16.80
N SER A 70 -0.98 -37.61 -15.99
CA SER A 70 -2.24 -37.09 -16.51
C SER A 70 -2.01 -35.82 -17.31
N GLU A 71 -2.96 -35.49 -18.19
CA GLU A 71 -2.86 -34.29 -19.02
C GLU A 71 -2.72 -33.04 -18.14
N ALA A 72 -1.64 -32.28 -18.34
CA ALA A 72 -1.45 -31.00 -17.71
C ALA A 72 -2.40 -29.99 -18.37
N ASN A 73 -3.32 -29.44 -17.57
CA ASN A 73 -4.34 -28.50 -18.03
C ASN A 73 -3.70 -27.15 -18.37
N SER A 74 -2.75 -26.67 -17.53
CA SER A 74 -2.00 -25.43 -17.76
C SER A 74 -0.91 -25.19 -16.71
N ARG A 75 0.14 -24.42 -17.07
CA ARG A 75 1.07 -23.83 -16.10
C ARG A 75 0.39 -22.75 -15.26
N VAL A 76 0.72 -22.75 -13.97
CA VAL A 76 0.21 -21.80 -12.99
C VAL A 76 1.25 -20.70 -12.76
N PRO A 77 0.86 -19.42 -12.82
CA PRO A 77 1.72 -18.33 -12.37
C PRO A 77 2.16 -18.56 -10.91
N PRO A 78 3.38 -18.20 -10.52
CA PRO A 78 3.75 -18.20 -9.11
C PRO A 78 2.83 -17.31 -8.27
N PHE A 79 2.63 -17.64 -6.99
CA PHE A 79 1.77 -16.92 -6.06
C PHE A 79 0.29 -16.77 -6.45
N SER A 80 -0.20 -17.55 -7.41
CA SER A 80 -1.64 -17.70 -7.62
C SER A 80 -2.28 -18.28 -6.36
N ILE A 81 -3.37 -17.66 -5.92
CA ILE A 81 -4.11 -18.04 -4.71
C ILE A 81 -5.16 -19.08 -5.07
N PHE A 82 -5.20 -20.18 -4.33
CA PHE A 82 -6.23 -21.20 -4.49
C PHE A 82 -6.86 -21.61 -3.17
N TYR A 83 -8.14 -21.94 -3.24
CA TYR A 83 -8.86 -22.71 -2.24
C TYR A 83 -8.65 -24.20 -2.46
N VAL A 84 -8.48 -24.96 -1.37
CA VAL A 84 -8.27 -26.42 -1.43
C VAL A 84 -9.60 -27.14 -1.24
N TYR A 85 -9.98 -28.03 -2.14
CA TYR A 85 -11.25 -28.79 -2.09
C TYR A 85 -11.08 -30.24 -1.69
N ALA A 86 -9.95 -30.84 -2.03
CA ALA A 86 -9.64 -32.22 -1.66
C ALA A 86 -8.13 -32.41 -1.50
N LYS A 87 -7.74 -33.41 -0.71
CA LYS A 87 -6.38 -33.90 -0.62
C LYS A 87 -6.36 -35.37 -0.99
N GLN A 88 -5.40 -35.78 -1.79
CA GLN A 88 -5.23 -37.18 -2.16
C GLN A 88 -3.75 -37.54 -2.13
N LYS A 89 -3.44 -38.67 -1.49
CA LYS A 89 -2.10 -39.24 -1.51
C LYS A 89 -2.04 -40.31 -2.60
N VAL A 90 -1.10 -40.16 -3.53
CA VAL A 90 -0.83 -41.12 -4.62
C VAL A 90 0.65 -41.50 -4.54
N GLY A 91 0.92 -42.74 -4.14
CA GLY A 91 2.26 -43.16 -3.74
C GLY A 91 2.77 -42.36 -2.53
N ASP A 92 3.95 -41.78 -2.64
CA ASP A 92 4.56 -40.93 -1.60
C ASP A 92 4.23 -39.43 -1.77
N GLN A 93 3.50 -39.05 -2.81
CA GLN A 93 3.19 -37.66 -3.12
C GLN A 93 1.76 -37.29 -2.69
N GLU A 94 1.63 -36.17 -1.98
CA GLU A 94 0.33 -35.56 -1.70
C GLU A 94 -0.05 -34.58 -2.82
N TRP A 95 -1.33 -34.58 -3.16
CA TRP A 95 -1.95 -33.76 -4.20
C TRP A 95 -3.11 -32.99 -3.63
N LEU A 96 -3.26 -31.73 -4.03
CA LEU A 96 -4.35 -30.85 -3.61
C LEU A 96 -5.22 -30.51 -4.82
N GLN A 97 -6.52 -30.74 -4.70
CA GLN A 97 -7.51 -30.27 -5.66
C GLN A 97 -7.82 -28.80 -5.36
N VAL A 98 -7.73 -27.93 -6.37
CA VAL A 98 -7.72 -26.49 -6.19
C VAL A 98 -8.75 -25.76 -7.07
N SER A 99 -9.20 -24.60 -6.61
CA SER A 99 -9.94 -23.60 -7.38
C SER A 99 -9.52 -22.19 -6.98
N PRO A 100 -9.51 -21.21 -7.90
CA PRO A 100 -9.26 -19.80 -7.55
C PRO A 100 -10.37 -19.20 -6.69
N SER A 101 -11.55 -19.85 -6.60
CA SER A 101 -12.69 -19.35 -5.84
C SER A 101 -13.20 -20.35 -4.80
N SER A 102 -13.89 -19.85 -3.78
CA SER A 102 -14.63 -20.66 -2.80
C SER A 102 -15.97 -21.20 -3.34
N ARG A 103 -16.32 -20.90 -4.61
CA ARG A 103 -17.65 -21.16 -5.20
C ARG A 103 -17.79 -22.51 -5.94
N GLY A 104 -16.74 -23.32 -5.97
CA GLY A 104 -16.79 -24.69 -6.52
C GLY A 104 -16.22 -24.86 -7.92
N ASP A 105 -15.64 -23.82 -8.54
CA ASP A 105 -15.10 -23.87 -9.91
C ASP A 105 -13.74 -24.59 -9.96
N ILE A 106 -13.72 -25.92 -9.83
CA ILE A 106 -12.48 -26.71 -9.72
C ILE A 106 -11.59 -26.54 -10.95
N SER A 107 -10.33 -26.18 -10.72
CA SER A 107 -9.31 -26.04 -11.77
C SER A 107 -8.58 -27.36 -12.06
N GLY A 108 -8.34 -28.18 -11.02
CA GLY A 108 -7.67 -29.47 -11.13
C GLY A 108 -6.83 -29.79 -9.89
N TRP A 109 -5.79 -30.59 -10.07
CA TRP A 109 -4.89 -31.07 -9.01
C TRP A 109 -3.49 -30.50 -9.17
N ILE A 110 -2.88 -30.08 -8.06
CA ILE A 110 -1.49 -29.63 -8.02
C ILE A 110 -0.75 -30.46 -6.95
N PRO A 111 0.50 -30.91 -7.19
CA PRO A 111 1.32 -31.50 -6.14
C PRO A 111 1.48 -30.58 -4.93
N ALA A 112 1.31 -31.10 -3.72
CA ALA A 112 1.43 -30.30 -2.50
C ALA A 112 2.83 -29.67 -2.34
N LYS A 113 3.87 -30.32 -2.86
CA LYS A 113 5.26 -29.79 -2.88
C LYS A 113 5.41 -28.50 -3.71
N ASP A 114 4.51 -28.28 -4.66
CA ASP A 114 4.49 -27.12 -5.56
C ASP A 114 3.56 -26.01 -5.03
N LEU A 115 3.10 -26.16 -3.78
CA LEU A 115 2.22 -25.24 -3.09
C LEU A 115 2.81 -24.85 -1.73
N VAL A 116 2.34 -23.74 -1.15
CA VAL A 116 2.60 -23.38 0.24
C VAL A 116 1.31 -22.93 0.91
N ALA A 117 1.07 -23.39 2.14
CA ALA A 117 -0.12 -23.01 2.88
C ALA A 117 -0.09 -21.52 3.24
N TRP A 118 -1.18 -20.80 2.98
CA TRP A 118 -1.28 -19.38 3.26
C TRP A 118 -2.54 -19.09 4.07
N LYS A 119 -2.34 -18.72 5.34
CA LYS A 119 -3.39 -18.65 6.37
C LYS A 119 -4.05 -17.28 6.49
N GLN A 120 -3.48 -16.26 5.87
CA GLN A 120 -3.83 -14.85 6.03
C GLN A 120 -3.34 -14.06 4.83
N MET A 121 -4.04 -13.02 4.42
CA MET A 121 -3.71 -12.20 3.25
C MET A 121 -2.55 -11.21 3.52
N LEU A 122 -1.73 -11.48 4.53
CA LEU A 122 -0.67 -10.58 4.98
C LEU A 122 0.63 -10.84 4.21
N VAL A 123 1.22 -9.76 3.74
CA VAL A 123 2.49 -9.74 3.01
C VAL A 123 3.42 -8.69 3.62
N GLY A 124 4.71 -8.99 3.67
CA GLY A 124 5.75 -8.03 3.99
C GLY A 124 6.23 -7.29 2.74
N VAL A 125 6.55 -6.01 2.88
CA VAL A 125 7.23 -5.20 1.87
C VAL A 125 8.45 -4.57 2.53
N PHE A 126 9.61 -4.61 1.88
CA PHE A 126 10.79 -3.94 2.41
C PHE A 126 10.56 -2.44 2.51
N THR A 127 10.90 -1.86 3.66
CA THR A 127 11.00 -0.41 3.78
C THR A 127 12.21 0.07 2.96
N LYS A 128 12.13 1.25 2.34
CA LYS A 128 13.21 1.78 1.48
C LYS A 128 14.57 1.77 2.22
N PRO A 129 15.62 1.09 1.70
CA PRO A 129 16.93 1.06 2.31
C PRO A 129 17.55 2.45 2.29
N GLY A 130 18.47 2.73 3.22
CA GLY A 130 19.19 4.01 3.30
C GLY A 130 19.41 4.53 4.72
N ASN A 131 18.57 4.15 5.69
CA ASN A 131 18.78 4.43 7.11
C ASN A 131 18.85 3.16 7.98
N ARG A 132 18.83 1.97 7.39
CA ARG A 132 19.01 0.69 8.06
C ARG A 132 19.88 -0.23 7.22
N GLN A 133 20.43 -1.26 7.85
CA GLN A 133 21.09 -2.35 7.13
C GLN A 133 20.04 -3.22 6.41
N PRO A 134 20.43 -3.91 5.33
CA PRO A 134 19.55 -4.86 4.67
C PRO A 134 19.09 -5.96 5.64
N ALA A 135 17.86 -6.42 5.46
CA ALA A 135 17.29 -7.49 6.26
C ALA A 135 18.01 -8.82 6.00
N LEU A 136 18.07 -9.67 7.03
CA LEU A 136 18.72 -10.97 6.98
C LEU A 136 17.64 -12.06 6.99
N PHE A 137 17.79 -13.04 6.10
CA PHE A 137 16.91 -14.20 5.99
C PHE A 137 17.57 -15.41 6.63
N PHE A 138 16.95 -15.96 7.66
CA PHE A 138 17.48 -17.08 8.43
C PHE A 138 16.81 -18.40 8.04
N ARG A 139 17.60 -19.47 7.99
CA ARG A 139 17.08 -20.83 7.81
C ARG A 139 16.18 -21.27 8.96
N HIS A 140 16.59 -20.94 10.19
CA HIS A 140 15.96 -21.39 11.42
C HIS A 140 15.54 -20.21 12.29
N ARG A 141 14.32 -20.29 12.81
CA ARG A 141 13.74 -19.29 13.72
C ARG A 141 14.61 -19.08 14.95
N GLU A 142 15.10 -20.19 15.53
CA GLU A 142 15.84 -20.22 16.78
C GLU A 142 17.12 -19.38 16.72
N THR A 143 17.77 -19.33 15.55
CA THR A 143 18.96 -18.49 15.37
C THR A 143 18.59 -17.01 15.33
N LEU A 144 17.53 -16.64 14.61
CA LEU A 144 17.06 -15.26 14.58
C LEU A 144 16.58 -14.78 15.95
N VAL A 145 15.83 -15.61 16.67
CA VAL A 145 15.37 -15.31 18.03
C VAL A 145 16.56 -15.07 18.96
N LYS A 146 17.60 -15.91 18.92
CA LYS A 146 18.84 -15.67 19.68
C LYS A 146 19.53 -14.35 19.32
N VAL A 147 19.50 -13.95 18.04
CA VAL A 147 20.04 -12.65 17.62
C VAL A 147 19.22 -11.50 18.22
N LEU A 148 17.89 -11.63 18.24
CA LEU A 148 17.00 -10.58 18.74
C LEU A 148 17.02 -10.48 20.26
N GLU A 149 17.06 -11.59 21.00
CA GLU A 149 16.95 -11.60 22.46
C GLU A 149 18.30 -11.42 23.18
N SER A 150 19.42 -11.48 22.44
CA SER A 150 20.75 -11.33 23.01
C SER A 150 21.13 -9.86 23.28
N GLU A 151 21.76 -9.60 24.44
CA GLU A 151 22.37 -8.31 24.76
C GLU A 151 23.44 -7.87 23.74
N ILE A 152 24.12 -8.84 23.10
CA ILE A 152 25.11 -8.60 22.03
C ILE A 152 24.53 -8.80 20.63
N GLY A 153 23.20 -8.86 20.51
CA GLY A 153 22.47 -9.15 19.27
C GLY A 153 22.89 -8.31 18.07
N THR A 154 23.12 -7.01 18.29
CA THR A 154 23.66 -6.10 17.27
C THR A 154 24.98 -6.58 16.68
N GLY A 155 25.94 -6.97 17.52
CA GLY A 155 27.24 -7.48 17.08
C GLY A 155 27.14 -8.84 16.39
N LEU A 156 26.23 -9.70 16.87
CA LEU A 156 25.95 -10.99 16.24
C LEU A 156 25.32 -10.83 14.85
N ALA A 157 24.37 -9.91 14.70
CA ALA A 157 23.77 -9.57 13.41
C ALA A 157 24.81 -9.02 12.42
N GLU A 158 25.77 -8.20 12.87
CA GLU A 158 26.88 -7.75 12.03
C GLU A 158 27.81 -8.89 11.62
N HIS A 159 28.13 -9.79 12.54
CA HIS A 159 28.98 -10.94 12.25
C HIS A 159 28.34 -11.86 11.21
N LEU A 160 27.08 -12.25 11.43
CA LEU A 160 26.31 -13.10 10.50
C LEU A 160 26.14 -12.45 9.13
N ARG A 161 25.97 -11.12 9.08
CA ARG A 161 25.93 -10.39 7.81
C ARG A 161 27.26 -10.46 7.06
N LYS A 162 28.38 -10.34 7.77
CA LYS A 162 29.72 -10.46 7.15
C LYS A 162 29.95 -11.87 6.62
N GLU A 163 29.63 -12.89 7.42
CA GLU A 163 29.71 -14.30 7.04
C GLU A 163 28.87 -14.60 5.79
N ALA A 164 27.62 -14.13 5.75
CA ALA A 164 26.75 -14.28 4.59
C ALA A 164 27.30 -13.59 3.32
N LYS A 165 27.95 -12.43 3.47
CA LYS A 165 28.58 -11.71 2.34
C LYS A 165 29.86 -12.39 1.84
N THR A 166 30.64 -13.01 2.71
CA THR A 166 31.89 -13.69 2.31
C THR A 166 31.65 -15.10 1.80
N GLY A 167 30.50 -15.71 2.10
CA GLY A 167 30.19 -17.09 1.75
C GLY A 167 31.05 -18.09 2.54
N GLU A 168 31.62 -17.67 3.67
CA GLU A 168 32.45 -18.51 4.53
C GLU A 168 31.55 -19.38 5.43
N GLY A 169 31.66 -20.71 5.30
CA GLY A 169 30.96 -21.65 6.18
C GLY A 169 29.48 -21.92 5.84
N GLU A 170 28.83 -22.74 6.67
CA GLU A 170 27.39 -22.99 6.58
C GLU A 170 26.65 -21.91 7.37
N SER A 171 26.44 -20.75 6.74
CA SER A 171 25.80 -19.62 7.42
C SER A 171 24.33 -19.95 7.75
N SER A 172 23.91 -19.55 8.96
CA SER A 172 22.50 -19.58 9.34
C SER A 172 21.65 -18.57 8.56
N VAL A 173 22.29 -17.56 7.96
CA VAL A 173 21.69 -16.59 7.05
C VAL A 173 21.77 -17.16 5.63
N ILE A 174 20.63 -17.40 5.00
CA ILE A 174 20.54 -18.03 3.68
C ILE A 174 20.34 -17.03 2.55
N ALA A 175 19.93 -15.80 2.87
CA ALA A 175 20.02 -14.67 1.96
C ALA A 175 19.94 -13.34 2.70
N MET A 176 20.08 -12.26 1.95
CA MET A 176 19.95 -10.90 2.41
C MET A 176 19.09 -10.10 1.46
N GLU A 177 18.33 -9.14 2.00
CA GLU A 177 17.78 -8.06 1.18
C GLU A 177 18.91 -7.37 0.40
N PRO A 178 18.70 -6.96 -0.87
CA PRO A 178 19.71 -6.24 -1.62
C PRO A 178 19.97 -4.85 -1.02
N GLU A 179 21.18 -4.31 -1.26
CA GLU A 179 21.53 -2.95 -0.83
C GLU A 179 20.75 -1.87 -1.62
N ILE A 180 20.39 -2.18 -2.87
CA ILE A 180 19.52 -1.34 -3.71
C ILE A 180 18.06 -1.73 -3.41
N TYR A 181 17.16 -0.74 -3.39
CA TYR A 181 15.76 -0.99 -3.09
C TYR A 181 15.10 -1.94 -4.09
N VAL A 182 14.32 -2.88 -3.58
CA VAL A 182 13.42 -3.71 -4.40
C VAL A 182 12.08 -2.98 -4.52
N ASP A 183 11.82 -2.33 -5.66
CA ASP A 183 10.53 -1.67 -5.91
C ASP A 183 9.50 -2.71 -6.37
N PRO A 184 8.46 -3.01 -5.55
CA PRO A 184 7.48 -4.04 -5.87
C PRO A 184 6.63 -3.74 -7.11
N ARG A 185 6.66 -2.50 -7.65
CA ARG A 185 5.95 -2.15 -8.89
C ARG A 185 6.76 -2.43 -10.15
N GLN A 186 8.07 -2.63 -10.02
CA GLN A 186 8.95 -2.90 -11.17
C GLN A 186 9.36 -4.37 -11.21
N ASN A 187 9.75 -4.91 -10.06
CA ASN A 187 9.87 -6.34 -9.86
C ASN A 187 8.89 -6.73 -8.78
N PHE A 188 7.76 -7.23 -9.22
CA PHE A 188 6.78 -7.72 -8.28
C PHE A 188 7.38 -8.88 -7.49
N TYR A 189 7.30 -8.74 -6.17
CA TYR A 189 7.62 -9.80 -5.23
C TYR A 189 6.58 -9.74 -4.12
N LEU A 190 6.30 -10.91 -3.56
CA LEU A 190 5.52 -11.04 -2.36
C LEU A 190 6.39 -11.65 -1.28
N LEU A 191 6.23 -11.15 -0.05
CA LEU A 191 6.70 -11.82 1.16
C LEU A 191 5.48 -12.30 1.97
N PRO A 192 4.70 -13.28 1.48
CA PRO A 192 3.56 -13.80 2.21
C PRO A 192 4.00 -14.30 3.58
N ILE A 193 3.27 -13.89 4.62
CA ILE A 193 3.55 -14.31 6.00
C ILE A 193 2.88 -15.65 6.25
N LEU A 194 3.69 -16.70 6.30
CA LEU A 194 3.26 -18.10 6.44
C LEU A 194 3.09 -18.51 7.91
N ASP A 195 3.94 -17.96 8.77
CA ASP A 195 3.96 -18.22 10.22
C ASP A 195 4.60 -17.06 10.96
N HIS A 196 4.43 -17.00 12.27
CA HIS A 196 5.01 -15.94 13.09
C HIS A 196 5.36 -16.40 14.51
N PHE A 197 6.25 -15.63 15.14
CA PHE A 197 6.64 -15.75 16.54
C PHE A 197 6.94 -14.35 17.06
N GLU A 198 6.63 -14.07 18.32
CA GLU A 198 7.02 -12.82 18.98
C GLU A 198 8.26 -13.08 19.82
N ALA A 199 9.36 -12.37 19.53
CA ALA A 199 10.58 -12.46 20.32
C ALA A 199 10.42 -11.73 21.66
N ASP A 200 11.01 -12.28 22.71
CA ASP A 200 11.07 -11.65 24.04
C ASP A 200 12.19 -10.60 24.08
N ASP A 201 11.97 -9.49 23.35
CA ASP A 201 12.85 -8.33 23.33
C ASP A 201 12.11 -7.05 23.73
N ASP A 202 12.85 -5.95 23.95
CA ASP A 202 12.27 -4.65 24.37
C ASP A 202 11.25 -4.07 23.37
N PHE A 203 11.13 -4.65 22.17
CA PHE A 203 10.31 -4.15 21.07
C PHE A 203 9.17 -5.10 20.69
N ALA A 204 9.04 -6.25 21.37
CA ALA A 204 8.15 -7.35 20.99
C ALA A 204 8.25 -7.68 19.49
N THR A 205 9.49 -7.77 18.97
CA THR A 205 9.76 -7.91 17.53
C THR A 205 9.10 -9.17 16.98
N LYS A 206 8.26 -9.02 15.94
CA LYS A 206 7.72 -10.17 15.21
C LYS A 206 8.80 -10.81 14.33
N VAL A 207 8.99 -12.10 14.53
CA VAL A 207 9.76 -13.02 13.70
C VAL A 207 8.80 -13.73 12.77
N LEU A 208 8.96 -13.48 11.47
CA LEU A 208 8.02 -13.90 10.44
C LEU A 208 8.64 -14.99 9.59
N LYS A 209 7.90 -16.08 9.35
CA LYS A 209 8.23 -17.04 8.30
C LYS A 209 7.61 -16.54 7.00
N VAL A 210 8.44 -16.27 6.01
CA VAL A 210 8.02 -15.75 4.70
C VAL A 210 8.46 -16.68 3.58
N ALA A 211 7.77 -16.59 2.44
CA ALA A 211 8.27 -17.09 1.17
C ALA A 211 8.67 -15.94 0.26
N VAL A 212 9.64 -16.13 -0.62
CA VAL A 212 10.01 -15.14 -1.65
C VAL A 212 10.06 -15.84 -3.00
N VAL A 213 9.35 -15.28 -3.97
CA VAL A 213 9.46 -15.69 -5.37
C VAL A 213 9.50 -14.43 -6.21
N ASN A 214 10.45 -14.40 -7.12
CA ASN A 214 10.59 -13.36 -8.12
C ASN A 214 10.02 -13.91 -9.45
N GLU A 215 9.12 -13.18 -10.09
CA GLU A 215 8.57 -13.56 -11.40
C GLU A 215 9.64 -13.54 -12.50
N ASN A 216 10.69 -12.73 -12.31
CA ASN A 216 11.81 -12.60 -13.25
C ASN A 216 12.99 -13.50 -12.84
N ILE A 217 12.92 -14.79 -13.15
CA ILE A 217 14.02 -15.77 -12.96
C ILE A 217 15.07 -15.68 -14.08
N GLN A 218 15.13 -14.56 -14.80
CA GLN A 218 16.25 -14.32 -15.70
C GLN A 218 17.44 -13.92 -14.83
N GLN A 219 18.38 -14.87 -14.69
CA GLN A 219 19.67 -14.70 -14.01
C GLN A 219 20.27 -13.33 -14.32
N SER A 220 20.13 -12.39 -13.38
CA SER A 220 20.91 -11.17 -13.43
C SER A 220 22.30 -11.51 -12.94
N ASP A 221 23.24 -11.67 -13.86
CA ASP A 221 24.66 -11.77 -13.52
C ASP A 221 25.06 -10.58 -12.64
N GLU A 222 25.36 -10.81 -11.36
CA GLU A 222 25.78 -9.79 -10.39
C GLU A 222 27.09 -9.07 -10.76
N LYS A 223 27.70 -9.38 -11.91
CA LYS A 223 29.08 -8.97 -12.25
C LYS A 223 29.24 -7.67 -13.04
N THR A 224 28.18 -6.94 -13.36
CA THR A 224 28.27 -5.68 -14.15
C THR A 224 27.80 -4.41 -13.42
N ALA A 225 27.55 -4.47 -12.12
CA ALA A 225 26.77 -3.45 -11.42
C ALA A 225 27.45 -2.07 -11.23
N THR A 226 28.78 -1.97 -11.10
CA THR A 226 29.44 -0.71 -10.67
C THR A 226 29.55 0.35 -11.77
N GLY A 227 29.78 -0.04 -13.03
CA GLY A 227 29.84 0.91 -14.16
C GLY A 227 28.47 1.48 -14.55
N GLU A 228 27.44 0.63 -14.60
CA GLU A 228 26.07 1.01 -14.94
C GLU A 228 25.34 1.78 -13.82
N GLN A 229 25.79 1.64 -12.55
CA GLN A 229 25.27 2.43 -11.43
C GLN A 229 25.56 3.92 -11.62
N GLY A 230 26.80 4.25 -12.02
CA GLY A 230 27.20 5.63 -12.32
C GLY A 230 26.36 6.24 -13.46
N GLU A 231 26.16 5.48 -14.54
CA GLU A 231 25.31 5.94 -15.67
C GLU A 231 23.83 6.10 -15.28
N SER A 232 23.28 5.20 -14.46
CA SER A 232 21.89 5.32 -14.02
C SER A 232 21.70 6.56 -13.13
N LEU A 233 22.62 6.80 -12.18
CA LEU A 233 22.61 8.00 -11.33
C LEU A 233 22.89 9.28 -12.14
N SER A 234 23.63 9.19 -13.26
CA SER A 234 23.79 10.32 -14.18
C SER A 234 22.50 10.68 -14.92
N ARG A 235 21.44 9.87 -14.83
CA ARG A 235 20.07 10.23 -15.28
C ARG A 235 19.13 10.63 -14.13
N PHE A 236 19.57 10.58 -12.88
CA PHE A 236 18.76 10.97 -11.73
C PHE A 236 18.39 12.46 -11.84
N LYS A 237 17.08 12.73 -11.94
CA LYS A 237 16.49 14.08 -11.92
C LYS A 237 15.64 14.26 -10.67
N VAL A 238 15.53 15.50 -10.23
CA VAL A 238 14.79 15.91 -9.05
C VAL A 238 13.64 16.82 -9.47
N ALA A 239 12.43 16.48 -9.04
CA ALA A 239 11.26 17.34 -9.12
C ALA A 239 10.94 17.91 -7.73
N MET A 240 10.73 19.22 -7.67
CA MET A 240 10.39 19.94 -6.44
C MET A 240 9.14 20.81 -6.67
N THR A 241 8.08 20.54 -5.92
CA THR A 241 6.84 21.30 -5.99
C THR A 241 6.67 22.12 -4.73
N PHE A 242 6.54 23.44 -4.87
CA PHE A 242 6.16 24.31 -3.76
C PHE A 242 4.64 24.43 -3.74
N VAL A 243 4.04 23.96 -2.64
CA VAL A 243 2.60 24.08 -2.37
C VAL A 243 2.44 25.21 -1.36
N ILE A 244 1.98 26.36 -1.84
CA ILE A 244 2.05 27.62 -1.12
C ILE A 244 0.64 28.05 -0.75
N ASP A 245 0.46 28.36 0.52
CA ASP A 245 -0.70 29.06 1.04
C ASP A 245 -0.74 30.48 0.48
N THR A 246 -1.85 30.81 -0.17
CA THR A 246 -2.08 32.10 -0.84
C THR A 246 -3.26 32.86 -0.25
N THR A 247 -3.55 32.67 1.04
CA THR A 247 -4.54 33.48 1.75
C THR A 247 -3.98 34.83 2.20
N SER A 248 -4.85 35.67 2.75
CA SER A 248 -4.56 37.07 3.06
C SER A 248 -3.50 37.29 4.14
N SER A 249 -3.15 36.27 4.94
CA SER A 249 -2.07 36.34 5.93
C SER A 249 -0.68 36.15 5.30
N MET A 250 -0.62 35.61 4.09
CA MET A 250 0.61 35.04 3.54
C MET A 250 1.44 35.99 2.67
N GLY A 251 0.96 37.18 2.29
CA GLY A 251 1.64 38.09 1.35
C GLY A 251 3.15 38.25 1.55
N PRO A 252 3.62 38.69 2.74
CA PRO A 252 5.05 38.84 3.01
C PRO A 252 5.84 37.54 2.86
N TYR A 253 5.24 36.39 3.15
CA TYR A 253 5.87 35.08 3.06
C TYR A 253 5.85 34.52 1.63
N ILE A 254 4.82 34.83 0.84
CA ILE A 254 4.80 34.56 -0.60
C ILE A 254 5.95 35.33 -1.25
N ASP A 255 6.12 36.63 -0.94
CA ASP A 255 7.23 37.44 -1.46
C ASP A 255 8.59 36.79 -1.16
N GLN A 256 8.80 36.34 0.08
CA GLN A 256 10.05 35.67 0.48
C GLN A 256 10.23 34.30 -0.18
N THR A 257 9.14 33.56 -0.39
CA THR A 257 9.18 32.28 -1.12
C THR A 257 9.62 32.50 -2.56
N ARG A 258 9.09 33.54 -3.23
CA ARG A 258 9.52 33.92 -4.60
C ARG A 258 11.01 34.27 -4.63
N ASP A 259 11.50 35.00 -3.64
CA ASP A 259 12.92 35.34 -3.53
C ASP A 259 13.79 34.10 -3.30
N ALA A 260 13.35 33.15 -2.48
CA ALA A 260 14.05 31.88 -2.29
C ALA A 260 14.09 31.06 -3.59
N ILE A 261 12.96 30.95 -4.31
CA ILE A 261 12.88 30.28 -5.62
C ILE A 261 13.85 30.92 -6.62
N ARG A 262 13.92 32.25 -6.66
CA ARG A 262 14.87 32.98 -7.52
C ARG A 262 16.31 32.60 -7.23
N ARG A 263 16.72 32.57 -5.96
CA ARG A 263 18.09 32.18 -5.55
C ARG A 263 18.40 30.73 -5.88
N ILE A 264 17.44 29.82 -5.67
CA ILE A 264 17.55 28.41 -6.06
C ILE A 264 17.80 28.31 -7.57
N CYS A 265 17.03 29.03 -8.36
CA CYS A 265 17.16 29.09 -9.80
C CYS A 265 18.52 29.64 -10.26
N GLU A 266 19.01 30.71 -9.65
CA GLU A 266 20.35 31.26 -9.91
C GLU A 266 21.45 30.20 -9.65
N LYS A 267 21.30 29.38 -8.61
CA LYS A 267 22.26 28.30 -8.26
C LYS A 267 22.16 27.11 -9.23
N THR A 268 20.96 26.64 -9.54
CA THR A 268 20.75 25.44 -10.37
C THR A 268 21.02 25.67 -11.85
N GLN A 269 20.93 26.92 -12.33
CA GLN A 269 21.25 27.25 -13.73
C GLN A 269 22.75 27.23 -14.08
N THR A 270 23.62 26.99 -13.11
CA THR A 270 25.04 26.68 -13.36
C THR A 270 25.16 25.33 -14.09
N THR A 271 26.05 25.24 -15.10
CA THR A 271 25.92 24.30 -16.24
C THR A 271 25.70 22.82 -15.91
N LYS A 272 26.22 22.30 -14.79
CA LYS A 272 26.09 20.87 -14.45
C LYS A 272 24.75 20.47 -13.80
N TRP A 273 23.94 21.43 -13.32
CA TRP A 273 22.70 21.19 -12.58
C TRP A 273 21.43 21.58 -13.33
N ARG A 274 21.58 22.34 -14.43
CA ARG A 274 20.46 22.92 -15.19
C ARG A 274 19.39 21.90 -15.58
N ASP A 275 19.81 20.73 -16.06
CA ASP A 275 18.89 19.71 -16.55
C ASP A 275 18.52 18.65 -15.50
N ARG A 276 18.88 18.89 -14.23
CA ARG A 276 18.70 17.95 -13.11
C ARG A 276 17.56 18.33 -12.17
N PHE A 277 17.17 19.59 -12.12
CA PHE A 277 16.13 20.08 -11.23
C PHE A 277 14.98 20.67 -12.04
N ASN A 278 13.75 20.25 -11.71
CA ASN A 278 12.53 20.78 -12.26
C ASN A 278 11.62 21.23 -11.13
N PHE A 279 11.05 22.42 -11.27
CA PHE A 279 10.22 23.03 -10.24
C PHE A 279 8.75 23.07 -10.67
N ALA A 280 7.84 23.07 -9.70
CA ALA A 280 6.42 23.31 -9.93
C ALA A 280 5.86 24.18 -8.81
N LEU A 281 4.79 24.92 -9.12
CA LEU A 281 4.13 25.83 -8.19
C LEU A 281 2.65 25.52 -8.13
N VAL A 282 2.17 25.24 -6.92
CA VAL A 282 0.76 25.06 -6.63
C VAL A 282 0.38 26.04 -5.54
N GLY A 283 -0.62 26.87 -5.79
CA GLY A 283 -1.22 27.71 -4.77
C GLY A 283 -2.48 27.06 -4.22
N PHE A 284 -2.74 27.24 -2.93
CA PHE A 284 -4.03 26.91 -2.34
C PHE A 284 -4.55 28.04 -1.47
N ARG A 285 -5.86 28.01 -1.20
CA ARG A 285 -6.55 28.91 -0.28
C ARG A 285 -7.50 28.07 0.57
N ASP A 286 -8.79 28.39 0.52
CA ASP A 286 -9.81 27.71 1.30
C ASP A 286 -11.01 27.36 0.40
N SER A 287 -12.00 26.71 0.99
CA SER A 287 -13.18 26.17 0.32
C SER A 287 -14.03 27.26 -0.34
N LEU A 288 -14.19 27.16 -1.66
CA LEU A 288 -15.14 28.02 -2.39
C LEU A 288 -16.59 27.79 -1.97
N ARG A 289 -16.91 26.63 -1.37
CA ARG A 289 -18.23 26.36 -0.77
C ARG A 289 -18.48 27.20 0.48
N ALA A 290 -17.42 27.50 1.24
CA ALA A 290 -17.50 28.37 2.42
C ALA A 290 -17.47 29.85 2.04
N LYS A 291 -16.59 30.21 1.11
CA LYS A 291 -16.31 31.59 0.67
C LYS A 291 -16.02 31.62 -0.84
N PRO A 292 -17.03 31.83 -1.70
CA PRO A 292 -16.85 31.84 -3.16
C PRO A 292 -15.86 32.91 -3.67
N ASP A 293 -15.74 34.04 -2.98
CA ASP A 293 -14.89 35.17 -3.39
C ASP A 293 -13.38 34.90 -3.27
N LEU A 294 -12.98 33.74 -2.72
CA LEU A 294 -11.58 33.31 -2.64
C LEU A 294 -10.98 32.96 -4.02
N GLY A 295 -11.78 32.83 -5.07
CA GLY A 295 -11.32 32.62 -6.45
C GLY A 295 -10.93 31.18 -6.79
N TYR A 296 -10.08 30.52 -6.01
CA TYR A 296 -9.75 29.10 -6.16
C TYR A 296 -9.52 28.43 -4.80
N THR A 297 -9.73 27.11 -4.73
CA THR A 297 -9.31 26.29 -3.57
C THR A 297 -7.89 25.78 -3.74
N SER A 298 -7.55 25.22 -4.90
CA SER A 298 -6.19 24.92 -5.35
C SER A 298 -6.01 25.34 -6.81
N LYS A 299 -4.79 25.70 -7.20
CA LYS A 299 -4.45 26.07 -8.57
C LYS A 299 -3.01 25.69 -8.87
N LEU A 300 -2.80 24.93 -9.94
CA LEU A 300 -1.49 24.73 -10.55
C LEU A 300 -1.10 26.01 -11.31
N PHE A 301 -0.02 26.67 -10.87
CA PHE A 301 0.55 27.84 -11.55
C PHE A 301 1.62 27.43 -12.55
N THR A 302 2.46 26.45 -12.20
CA THR A 302 3.56 25.97 -13.05
C THR A 302 3.72 24.47 -12.91
N ASP A 303 3.80 23.75 -14.03
CA ASP A 303 4.15 22.33 -14.07
C ASP A 303 5.68 22.12 -14.23
N PHE A 304 6.16 20.87 -14.18
CA PHE A 304 7.59 20.60 -14.31
C PHE A 304 8.19 20.91 -15.68
N LYS A 305 7.37 20.98 -16.74
CA LYS A 305 7.81 21.33 -18.10
C LYS A 305 8.13 22.82 -18.16
N GLY A 306 7.27 23.65 -17.59
CA GLY A 306 7.48 25.10 -17.42
C GLY A 306 8.61 25.40 -16.43
N GLY A 307 8.68 24.68 -15.31
CA GLY A 307 9.67 24.95 -14.26
C GLY A 307 11.06 24.34 -14.48
N GLY A 308 11.35 23.80 -15.66
CA GLY A 308 12.73 23.62 -16.14
C GLY A 308 13.36 24.94 -16.62
N ASP A 309 12.53 25.93 -16.97
CA ASP A 309 12.95 27.29 -17.27
C ASP A 309 12.67 28.20 -16.07
N CYS A 310 13.72 28.60 -15.37
CA CYS A 310 13.58 29.50 -14.22
C CYS A 310 13.00 30.87 -14.58
N SER A 311 13.12 31.34 -15.83
CA SER A 311 12.47 32.59 -16.23
C SER A 311 10.95 32.42 -16.23
N ALA A 312 10.44 31.31 -16.77
CA ALA A 312 9.01 30.99 -16.76
C ALA A 312 8.50 30.77 -15.32
N LEU A 313 9.21 29.97 -14.53
CA LEU A 313 8.89 29.75 -13.12
C LEU A 313 8.77 31.06 -12.33
N LEU A 314 9.72 31.99 -12.51
CA LEU A 314 9.70 33.29 -11.83
C LEU A 314 8.61 34.24 -12.36
N ALA A 315 8.17 34.07 -13.60
CA ALA A 315 7.03 34.81 -14.12
C ALA A 315 5.73 34.31 -13.46
N ASP A 316 5.50 33.01 -13.44
CA ASP A 316 4.32 32.40 -12.83
C ASP A 316 4.28 32.64 -11.32
N ALA A 317 5.44 32.60 -10.65
CA ALA A 317 5.56 32.92 -9.23
C ALA A 317 5.08 34.35 -8.91
N LYS A 318 5.22 35.31 -9.83
CA LYS A 318 4.71 36.68 -9.66
C LYS A 318 3.19 36.77 -9.80
N GLU A 319 2.57 35.85 -10.55
CA GLU A 319 1.11 35.74 -10.63
C GLU A 319 0.49 35.18 -9.35
N MET A 320 1.29 34.45 -8.56
CA MET A 320 0.88 33.93 -7.26
C MET A 320 0.81 35.06 -6.23
N GLN A 321 -0.40 35.57 -6.03
CA GLN A 321 -0.73 36.65 -5.09
C GLN A 321 -1.68 36.17 -4.00
N GLU A 322 -1.56 36.79 -2.83
CA GLU A 322 -2.47 36.55 -1.71
C GLU A 322 -3.92 36.88 -2.08
N SER A 323 -4.84 36.22 -1.38
CA SER A 323 -6.26 36.54 -1.46
C SER A 323 -6.53 37.95 -0.94
N LYS A 324 -7.40 38.69 -1.64
CA LYS A 324 -7.88 40.01 -1.19
C LYS A 324 -8.98 39.93 -0.13
N VAL A 325 -9.49 38.73 0.12
CA VAL A 325 -10.53 38.46 1.11
C VAL A 325 -10.07 37.37 2.06
N SER A 326 -10.46 37.49 3.33
CA SER A 326 -10.17 36.47 4.34
C SER A 326 -11.01 35.21 4.14
N SER A 327 -10.44 34.07 4.52
CA SER A 327 -11.13 32.79 4.63
C SER A 327 -12.25 32.83 5.68
N LYS A 328 -13.01 31.74 5.79
CA LYS A 328 -14.12 31.67 6.76
C LYS A 328 -13.61 31.63 8.21
N ASP A 329 -12.57 30.86 8.44
CA ASP A 329 -11.91 30.64 9.72
C ASP A 329 -10.41 30.44 9.48
N PHE A 330 -9.63 30.34 10.55
CA PHE A 330 -8.17 30.25 10.44
C PHE A 330 -7.70 28.95 9.77
N SER A 331 -8.52 27.89 9.73
CA SER A 331 -8.17 26.68 9.00
C SER A 331 -8.41 26.82 7.51
N GLU A 332 -7.52 26.23 6.73
CA GLU A 332 -7.52 26.35 5.28
C GLU A 332 -7.41 25.00 4.59
N ASP A 333 -7.58 24.97 3.27
CA ASP A 333 -7.64 23.71 2.54
C ASP A 333 -6.27 23.30 1.97
N ALA A 334 -5.25 23.29 2.84
CA ALA A 334 -3.88 22.91 2.48
C ALA A 334 -3.81 21.51 1.83
N PHE A 335 -4.67 20.59 2.29
CA PHE A 335 -4.79 19.25 1.72
C PHE A 335 -5.25 19.27 0.26
N ALA A 336 -6.05 20.25 -0.17
CA ALA A 336 -6.37 20.47 -1.58
C ALA A 336 -5.13 20.77 -2.43
N GLY A 337 -4.26 21.65 -1.91
CA GLY A 337 -3.01 22.00 -2.58
C GLY A 337 -2.07 20.80 -2.72
N ILE A 338 -1.94 20.00 -1.66
CA ILE A 338 -1.16 18.75 -1.70
C ILE A 338 -1.77 17.77 -2.69
N ASN A 339 -3.08 17.55 -2.64
CA ASN A 339 -3.74 16.61 -3.54
C ASN A 339 -3.59 17.04 -5.01
N ALA A 340 -3.74 18.33 -5.32
CA ALA A 340 -3.49 18.86 -6.66
C ALA A 340 -2.05 18.57 -7.13
N ALA A 341 -1.06 18.78 -6.26
CA ALA A 341 0.33 18.43 -6.58
C ALA A 341 0.54 16.92 -6.81
N LEU A 342 -0.21 16.05 -6.11
CA LEU A 342 -0.13 14.60 -6.28
C LEU A 342 -0.87 14.09 -7.54
N THR A 343 -1.91 14.79 -7.99
CA THR A 343 -2.79 14.30 -9.07
C THR A 343 -2.60 15.00 -10.41
N GLU A 344 -2.19 16.27 -10.42
CA GLU A 344 -2.10 17.07 -11.65
C GLU A 344 -0.68 17.10 -12.25
N LEU A 345 0.34 16.75 -11.48
CA LEU A 345 1.74 16.77 -11.91
C LEU A 345 2.23 15.40 -12.36
N ASP A 346 3.01 15.37 -13.45
CA ASP A 346 3.67 14.16 -13.92
C ASP A 346 5.01 13.93 -13.19
N TRP A 347 4.97 13.08 -12.17
CA TRP A 347 6.15 12.73 -11.37
C TRP A 347 7.00 11.60 -11.97
N GLN A 348 6.51 10.90 -13.00
CA GLN A 348 7.15 9.67 -13.50
C GLN A 348 8.61 9.87 -13.92
N PRO A 349 8.99 10.97 -14.63
CA PRO A 349 10.36 11.17 -15.11
C PRO A 349 11.42 11.36 -14.01
N TYR A 350 11.02 11.55 -12.74
CA TYR A 350 11.89 12.03 -11.69
C TYR A 350 12.25 10.95 -10.67
N GLY A 351 13.53 10.90 -10.28
CA GLY A 351 14.04 10.00 -9.26
C GLY A 351 13.88 10.55 -7.84
N GLY A 352 14.18 11.83 -7.66
CA GLY A 352 13.89 12.60 -6.44
C GLY A 352 12.58 13.34 -6.60
N ARG A 353 11.64 13.17 -5.66
CA ARG A 353 10.29 13.73 -5.77
C ARG A 353 9.91 14.39 -4.44
N PHE A 354 9.80 15.72 -4.43
CA PHE A 354 9.58 16.49 -3.21
C PHE A 354 8.40 17.43 -3.35
N ILE A 355 7.51 17.42 -2.37
CA ILE A 355 6.49 18.44 -2.17
C ILE A 355 6.84 19.22 -0.89
N ILE A 356 6.89 20.54 -1.00
CA ILE A 356 7.19 21.45 0.10
C ILE A 356 5.94 22.28 0.37
N LEU A 357 5.25 21.97 1.46
CA LEU A 357 4.10 22.74 1.96
C LEU A 357 4.59 23.96 2.73
N ILE A 358 4.01 25.13 2.43
CA ILE A 358 4.26 26.40 3.12
C ILE A 358 2.90 26.98 3.55
N THR A 359 2.68 27.16 4.85
CA THR A 359 1.41 27.67 5.40
C THR A 359 1.55 28.19 6.83
N ASP A 360 0.71 29.14 7.23
CA ASP A 360 0.63 29.63 8.62
C ASP A 360 -0.59 29.09 9.40
N ALA A 361 -1.35 28.19 8.79
CA ALA A 361 -2.60 27.63 9.29
C ALA A 361 -2.59 26.10 9.32
N SER A 362 -3.54 25.51 10.05
CA SER A 362 -3.89 24.10 9.97
C SER A 362 -4.71 23.79 8.72
N ALA A 363 -4.66 22.53 8.30
CA ALA A 363 -5.48 22.01 7.23
C ALA A 363 -6.90 21.68 7.72
N ARG A 364 -7.88 21.77 6.82
CA ARG A 364 -9.21 21.18 7.03
C ARG A 364 -9.10 19.66 7.02
N SER A 365 -9.55 19.02 8.11
CA SER A 365 -9.69 17.56 8.17
C SER A 365 -10.66 17.05 7.09
N GLY A 366 -10.54 15.77 6.72
CA GLY A 366 -11.41 15.13 5.74
C GLY A 366 -12.90 15.23 6.10
N SER A 367 -13.23 15.05 7.37
CA SER A 367 -14.60 15.17 7.90
C SER A 367 -15.18 16.59 7.85
N ASN A 368 -14.33 17.61 7.74
CA ASN A 368 -14.81 18.97 7.64
C ASN A 368 -15.68 19.11 6.39
N ARG A 369 -16.90 19.64 6.56
CA ARG A 369 -17.85 19.83 5.44
C ARG A 369 -17.29 20.69 4.30
N TYR A 370 -16.30 21.53 4.58
CA TYR A 370 -15.66 22.40 3.61
C TYR A 370 -14.40 21.79 2.99
N SER A 371 -13.85 20.71 3.53
CA SER A 371 -12.71 19.99 2.93
C SER A 371 -13.05 19.54 1.52
N SER A 372 -12.22 19.93 0.56
CA SER A 372 -12.36 19.55 -0.84
C SER A 372 -11.91 18.12 -1.11
N THR A 373 -10.93 17.62 -0.38
CA THR A 373 -10.32 16.30 -0.64
C THR A 373 -10.99 15.17 0.12
N LYS A 374 -11.61 15.47 1.27
CA LYS A 374 -12.10 14.43 2.21
C LYS A 374 -11.01 13.51 2.77
N LEU A 375 -9.73 13.83 2.57
CA LEU A 375 -8.58 13.08 3.09
C LEU A 375 -7.99 13.78 4.32
N ASN A 376 -7.42 13.01 5.26
CA ASN A 376 -6.59 13.55 6.34
C ASN A 376 -5.09 13.49 5.94
N ALA A 377 -4.25 14.01 6.83
CA ALA A 377 -2.81 14.07 6.63
C ALA A 377 -2.17 12.69 6.38
N ARG A 378 -2.66 11.64 7.07
CA ARG A 378 -2.10 10.28 6.97
C ARG A 378 -2.40 9.67 5.61
N GLU A 379 -3.63 9.79 5.12
CA GLU A 379 -4.04 9.22 3.83
C GLU A 379 -3.33 9.96 2.68
N LEU A 380 -3.15 11.28 2.78
CA LEU A 380 -2.32 12.03 1.83
C LEU A 380 -0.85 11.62 1.88
N ASN A 381 -0.30 11.33 3.06
CA ASN A 381 1.05 10.80 3.19
C ASN A 381 1.16 9.41 2.54
N SER A 382 0.21 8.50 2.79
CA SER A 382 0.19 7.18 2.16
C SER A 382 0.12 7.28 0.64
N LYS A 383 -0.78 8.14 0.12
CA LYS A 383 -0.89 8.44 -1.31
C LYS A 383 0.45 8.93 -1.88
N ALA A 384 1.11 9.87 -1.23
CA ALA A 384 2.43 10.37 -1.64
C ALA A 384 3.53 9.27 -1.58
N GLN A 385 3.55 8.44 -0.53
CA GLN A 385 4.52 7.36 -0.34
C GLN A 385 4.39 6.28 -1.42
N SER A 386 3.15 5.94 -1.84
CA SER A 386 2.87 5.01 -2.93
C SER A 386 3.45 5.49 -4.26
N GLN A 387 3.56 6.80 -4.45
CA GLN A 387 4.18 7.45 -5.60
C GLN A 387 5.67 7.78 -5.38
N GLY A 388 6.25 7.42 -4.22
CA GLY A 388 7.64 7.69 -3.89
C GLY A 388 7.96 9.19 -3.69
N ILE A 389 6.96 9.98 -3.31
CA ILE A 389 7.06 11.43 -3.09
C ILE A 389 7.28 11.70 -1.59
N ALA A 390 8.26 12.53 -1.25
CA ALA A 390 8.45 13.02 0.12
C ALA A 390 7.75 14.36 0.32
N LEU A 391 7.06 14.47 1.45
CA LEU A 391 6.35 15.68 1.88
C LEU A 391 7.14 16.37 2.99
N LEU A 392 7.40 17.65 2.81
CA LEU A 392 8.04 18.52 3.80
C LEU A 392 7.04 19.62 4.17
N SER A 393 6.94 19.97 5.45
CA SER A 393 5.96 20.97 5.91
C SER A 393 6.66 22.09 6.65
N LEU A 394 6.65 23.29 6.07
CA LEU A 394 7.14 24.53 6.64
C LEU A 394 5.93 25.28 7.20
N HIS A 395 5.73 25.16 8.51
CA HIS A 395 4.57 25.70 9.20
C HIS A 395 4.98 26.96 9.97
N LEU A 396 4.46 28.10 9.54
CA LEU A 396 4.70 29.38 10.19
C LEU A 396 3.84 29.52 11.44
N ARG A 397 4.48 29.61 12.60
CA ARG A 397 3.81 29.78 13.89
C ARG A 397 3.53 31.25 14.15
N SER A 398 2.57 31.82 13.42
CA SER A 398 2.15 33.21 13.59
C SER A 398 1.50 33.44 14.97
N PRO A 399 1.62 34.62 15.59
CA PRO A 399 1.00 34.88 16.89
C PRO A 399 -0.53 34.78 16.86
N ILE A 400 -1.14 35.10 15.70
CA ILE A 400 -2.59 35.03 15.50
C ILE A 400 -3.07 33.57 15.52
N GLY A 401 -2.27 32.64 14.97
CA GLY A 401 -2.57 31.21 14.95
C GLY A 401 -2.25 30.45 16.25
N ASN A 402 -2.00 31.10 17.39
CA ASN A 402 -1.51 30.40 18.60
C ASN A 402 -2.42 29.24 19.07
N HIS A 403 -3.74 29.38 18.91
CA HIS A 403 -4.71 28.32 19.24
C HIS A 403 -4.78 27.20 18.19
N ASP A 404 -4.13 27.39 17.05
CA ASP A 404 -4.15 26.49 15.91
C ASP A 404 -2.86 25.67 15.79
N HIS A 405 -1.75 26.16 16.34
CA HIS A 405 -0.42 25.58 16.14
C HIS A 405 -0.33 24.10 16.49
N GLU A 406 -0.95 23.67 17.59
CA GLU A 406 -0.91 22.27 18.04
C GLU A 406 -1.60 21.35 17.03
N ARG A 407 -2.77 21.74 16.55
CA ARG A 407 -3.52 21.01 15.52
C ARG A 407 -2.73 20.93 14.21
N ALA A 408 -2.20 22.06 13.74
CA ALA A 408 -1.37 22.11 12.54
C ALA A 408 -0.09 21.27 12.70
N GLU A 409 0.57 21.30 13.86
CA GLU A 409 1.76 20.48 14.14
C GLU A 409 1.44 18.98 14.07
N LEU A 410 0.33 18.52 14.66
CA LEU A 410 -0.10 17.13 14.58
C LEU A 410 -0.36 16.70 13.12
N GLN A 411 -1.14 17.50 12.39
CA GLN A 411 -1.46 17.24 10.99
C GLN A 411 -0.20 17.17 10.13
N TYR A 412 0.69 18.15 10.25
CA TYR A 412 1.86 18.25 9.39
C TYR A 412 2.98 17.28 9.75
N LYS A 413 3.09 16.82 11.00
CA LYS A 413 3.90 15.63 11.32
C LYS A 413 3.35 14.37 10.67
N GLY A 414 2.03 14.17 10.71
CA GLY A 414 1.40 13.06 9.99
C GLY A 414 1.67 13.13 8.48
N LEU A 415 1.48 14.31 7.88
CA LEU A 415 1.63 14.56 6.44
C LEU A 415 3.08 14.35 5.97
N SER A 416 4.06 14.75 6.78
CA SER A 416 5.50 14.72 6.44
C SER A 416 6.25 13.52 7.01
N SER A 417 5.54 12.48 7.46
CA SER A 417 6.15 11.27 7.99
C SER A 417 6.86 10.46 6.89
N TRP A 418 7.97 9.83 7.26
CA TRP A 418 8.73 8.94 6.38
C TRP A 418 9.25 7.73 7.18
N PRO A 419 9.17 6.49 6.66
CA PRO A 419 9.62 5.31 7.38
C PRO A 419 11.06 5.42 7.89
N ASN A 420 11.27 5.06 9.16
CA ASN A 420 12.58 5.08 9.83
C ASN A 420 13.27 6.45 9.92
N LEU A 421 12.57 7.56 9.63
CA LEU A 421 13.07 8.93 9.79
C LEU A 421 12.09 9.75 10.63
N PRO A 422 12.55 10.81 11.31
CA PRO A 422 11.62 11.75 11.94
C PRO A 422 10.77 12.44 10.86
N PRO A 423 9.54 12.89 11.20
CA PRO A 423 8.74 13.68 10.28
C PRO A 423 9.46 14.94 9.81
N PHE A 424 9.33 15.29 8.53
CA PHE A 424 9.92 16.49 7.94
C PHE A 424 9.05 17.74 8.17
N TYR A 425 8.68 17.94 9.43
CA TYR A 425 7.92 19.07 9.93
C TYR A 425 8.86 20.14 10.51
N TYR A 426 8.74 21.36 10.02
CA TYR A 426 9.57 22.49 10.39
C TYR A 426 8.70 23.63 10.92
N PRO A 427 8.60 23.80 12.25
CA PRO A 427 7.96 24.95 12.84
C PRO A 427 8.86 26.18 12.67
N LEU A 428 8.34 27.23 12.04
CA LEU A 428 9.04 28.48 11.80
C LEU A 428 8.48 29.56 12.70
N ALA A 429 9.37 30.34 13.34
CA ALA A 429 8.94 31.52 14.08
C ALA A 429 8.38 32.58 13.12
N ALA A 430 7.47 33.42 13.61
CA ALA A 430 6.94 34.53 12.83
C ALA A 430 8.06 35.49 12.40
N GLY A 431 7.99 35.95 11.14
CA GLY A 431 8.99 36.84 10.55
C GLY A 431 9.38 36.42 9.12
N ALA A 432 9.13 37.30 8.16
CA ALA A 432 9.33 37.02 6.74
C ALA A 432 10.81 36.73 6.40
N GLU A 433 11.74 37.48 7.00
CA GLU A 433 13.19 37.28 6.74
C GLU A 433 13.70 35.93 7.25
N GLN A 434 13.32 35.53 8.47
CA GLN A 434 13.72 34.21 9.01
C GLN A 434 13.11 33.08 8.20
N PHE A 435 11.85 33.25 7.75
CA PHE A 435 11.18 32.32 6.88
C PHE A 435 11.92 32.13 5.55
N GLY A 436 12.24 33.24 4.85
CA GLY A 436 12.96 33.20 3.57
C GLY A 436 14.31 32.49 3.68
N ALA A 437 15.04 32.75 4.77
CA ALA A 437 16.32 32.08 5.04
C ALA A 437 16.16 30.56 5.27
N GLU A 438 15.12 30.12 5.99
CA GLU A 438 14.89 28.69 6.25
C GLU A 438 14.42 27.94 4.98
N VAL A 439 13.58 28.56 4.14
CA VAL A 439 13.19 28.00 2.82
C VAL A 439 14.41 27.84 1.92
N GLU A 440 15.24 28.89 1.82
CA GLU A 440 16.48 28.83 1.04
C GLU A 440 17.41 27.73 1.56
N GLN A 441 17.62 27.66 2.87
CA GLN A 441 18.52 26.68 3.46
C GLN A 441 18.04 25.23 3.26
N LEU A 442 16.72 25.01 3.31
CA LEU A 442 16.13 23.70 3.05
C LEU A 442 16.35 23.28 1.59
N ALA A 443 16.08 24.20 0.66
CA ALA A 443 16.30 23.95 -0.76
C ALA A 443 17.77 23.75 -1.09
N ASP A 444 18.67 24.55 -0.51
CA ASP A 444 20.12 24.38 -0.64
C ASP A 444 20.58 23.01 -0.12
N GLY A 445 20.04 22.57 1.02
CA GLY A 445 20.28 21.23 1.56
C GLY A 445 19.84 20.15 0.57
N LEU A 446 18.62 20.24 0.06
CA LEU A 446 18.11 19.30 -0.94
C LEU A 446 18.98 19.28 -2.20
N ILE A 447 19.32 20.45 -2.76
CA ILE A 447 20.12 20.56 -3.98
C ILE A 447 21.52 19.98 -3.77
N SER A 448 22.18 20.34 -2.67
CA SER A 448 23.55 19.91 -2.36
C SER A 448 23.64 18.40 -2.14
N GLN A 449 22.63 17.80 -1.50
CA GLN A 449 22.62 16.39 -1.12
C GLN A 449 22.12 15.47 -2.24
N LEU A 450 21.30 16.00 -3.15
CA LEU A 450 20.80 15.28 -4.32
C LEU A 450 21.75 15.39 -5.51
N GLY A 451 22.60 16.41 -5.56
CA GLY A 451 23.67 16.57 -6.54
C GLY A 451 24.94 15.73 -6.29
N ALA A 452 24.92 14.76 -5.38
CA ALA A 452 26.15 14.05 -5.00
C ALA A 452 26.53 12.89 -5.95
N GLU A 453 27.19 13.22 -7.08
CA GLU A 453 28.50 12.60 -7.39
C GLU A 453 29.55 13.43 -6.65
N VAL A 454 29.76 13.13 -5.37
CA VAL A 454 30.73 13.88 -4.57
C VAL A 454 31.38 12.96 -3.54
N ALA A 455 32.42 12.27 -3.99
CA ALA A 455 33.47 11.75 -3.10
C ALA A 455 34.39 12.88 -2.57
N ASP A 456 34.19 14.14 -3.01
CA ASP A 456 35.18 15.23 -2.86
C ASP A 456 34.71 16.54 -2.16
N TYR A 457 33.56 16.56 -1.47
CA TYR A 457 33.13 17.69 -0.60
C TYR A 457 32.87 17.24 0.85
N MET A 458 33.67 16.30 1.34
CA MET A 458 33.73 16.00 2.79
C MET A 458 34.71 16.91 3.55
N ALA A 459 35.02 18.10 3.01
CA ALA A 459 35.92 19.05 3.64
C ALA A 459 35.45 20.48 3.43
N ASP A 460 34.30 20.85 4.00
CA ASP A 460 34.11 22.13 4.72
C ASP A 460 32.61 22.38 4.98
N ALA A 461 32.15 21.96 6.15
CA ALA A 461 30.91 22.49 6.74
C ALA A 461 31.05 22.52 8.27
N LYS A 462 32.08 23.23 8.76
CA LYS A 462 32.11 23.68 10.15
C LYS A 462 31.41 25.04 10.23
N SER A 463 30.10 25.02 10.46
CA SER A 463 29.43 25.81 11.50
C SER A 463 27.91 25.71 11.30
N GLY A 464 27.21 25.28 12.34
CA GLY A 464 25.77 25.19 12.35
C GLY A 464 25.30 24.69 13.72
N LYS A 465 24.25 25.31 14.27
CA LYS A 465 23.64 24.90 15.54
C LYS A 465 23.25 23.40 15.46
N LYS A 466 23.33 22.65 16.56
CA LYS A 466 23.09 21.17 16.58
C LYS A 466 21.79 20.72 15.90
N ALA A 467 20.72 21.52 15.94
CA ALA A 467 19.46 21.22 15.25
C ALA A 467 19.57 21.31 13.73
N GLN A 468 20.33 22.27 13.20
CA GLN A 468 20.55 22.48 11.78
C GLN A 468 21.37 21.34 11.15
N ALA A 469 22.42 20.90 11.83
CA ALA A 469 23.23 19.76 11.42
C ALA A 469 22.48 18.41 11.49
N ARG A 470 21.47 18.30 12.36
CA ARG A 470 20.58 17.14 12.40
C ARG A 470 19.61 17.13 11.22
N ARG A 471 18.98 18.29 10.92
CA ARG A 471 18.09 18.45 9.77
C ARG A 471 18.78 18.08 8.46
N SER A 472 19.99 18.58 8.21
CA SER A 472 20.75 18.23 7.01
C SER A 472 21.00 16.72 6.92
N LYS A 473 21.41 16.08 8.03
CA LYS A 473 21.66 14.64 8.05
C LYS A 473 20.41 13.79 7.76
N ASP A 474 19.23 14.25 8.13
CA ASP A 474 18.00 13.49 7.85
C ASP A 474 17.53 13.67 6.40
N ILE A 475 17.75 14.85 5.81
CA ILE A 475 17.55 15.09 4.37
C ILE A 475 18.57 14.27 3.55
N ASP A 476 19.82 14.12 4.02
CA ASP A 476 20.84 13.27 3.37
C ASP A 476 20.36 11.82 3.25
N LYS A 477 19.83 11.28 4.34
CA LYS A 477 19.30 9.91 4.38
C LYS A 477 18.08 9.75 3.48
N LEU A 478 17.20 10.74 3.45
CA LEU A 478 16.04 10.76 2.55
C LEU A 478 16.49 10.74 1.08
N GLY A 479 17.40 11.64 0.70
CA GLY A 479 17.96 11.70 -0.65
C GLY A 479 18.68 10.41 -1.04
N HIS A 480 19.43 9.80 -0.11
CA HIS A 480 20.06 8.50 -0.33
C HIS A 480 19.03 7.39 -0.56
N ALA A 481 17.99 7.30 0.27
CA ALA A 481 16.91 6.32 0.09
C ALA A 481 16.19 6.51 -1.25
N MET A 482 15.96 7.74 -1.70
CA MET A 482 15.39 8.03 -3.02
C MET A 482 16.30 7.60 -4.18
N ARG A 483 17.62 7.79 -4.06
CA ARG A 483 18.57 7.30 -5.06
C ARG A 483 18.57 5.77 -5.13
N LEU A 484 18.53 5.08 -4.00
CA LEU A 484 18.41 3.63 -3.96
C LEU A 484 17.09 3.15 -4.54
N ALA A 485 15.98 3.85 -4.25
CA ALA A 485 14.68 3.57 -4.84
C ALA A 485 14.66 3.78 -6.36
N TYR A 486 15.27 4.86 -6.83
CA TYR A 486 15.40 5.14 -8.26
C TYR A 486 16.28 4.09 -8.96
N LEU A 487 17.44 3.76 -8.40
CA LEU A 487 18.30 2.70 -8.91
C LEU A 487 17.54 1.37 -9.01
N GLY A 488 16.81 1.02 -7.94
CA GLY A 488 15.95 -0.16 -7.88
C GLY A 488 14.95 -0.23 -9.01
N ARG A 489 14.26 0.89 -9.27
CA ARG A 489 13.33 1.01 -10.40
C ARG A 489 14.02 0.89 -11.76
N THR A 490 15.12 1.63 -11.97
CA THR A 490 15.78 1.70 -13.30
C THR A 490 16.52 0.44 -13.69
N LYS A 491 17.05 -0.31 -12.70
CA LYS A 491 17.81 -1.53 -12.92
C LYS A 491 16.97 -2.79 -12.79
N GLY A 492 15.75 -2.66 -12.27
CA GLY A 492 14.97 -3.82 -11.85
C GLY A 492 15.75 -4.66 -10.84
N THR A 493 16.06 -4.10 -9.66
CA THR A 493 16.68 -4.89 -8.59
C THR A 493 15.75 -6.04 -8.14
N PRO A 494 16.19 -7.30 -8.23
CA PRO A 494 15.36 -8.45 -7.88
C PRO A 494 15.23 -8.60 -6.35
N ALA A 495 14.14 -9.23 -5.90
CA ALA A 495 14.03 -9.70 -4.51
C ALA A 495 15.01 -10.87 -4.25
N PRO A 496 15.40 -11.14 -2.99
CA PRO A 496 16.25 -12.27 -2.66
C PRO A 496 15.63 -13.60 -3.10
N GLU A 497 16.43 -14.48 -3.69
CA GLU A 497 15.99 -15.82 -4.11
C GLU A 497 15.90 -16.77 -2.91
N VAL A 498 14.84 -16.64 -2.11
CA VAL A 498 14.62 -17.49 -0.93
C VAL A 498 13.25 -18.10 -0.97
N PHE A 499 13.18 -19.42 -1.06
CA PHE A 499 11.89 -20.09 -1.07
C PHE A 499 11.12 -19.90 0.24
N GLU A 500 11.72 -20.26 1.38
CA GLU A 500 11.14 -20.09 2.72
C GLU A 500 12.24 -19.70 3.71
N ALA A 501 12.00 -18.68 4.54
CA ALA A 501 12.93 -18.23 5.56
C ALA A 501 12.26 -17.48 6.70
N TRP A 502 13.01 -17.29 7.78
CA TRP A 502 12.65 -16.45 8.90
C TRP A 502 13.30 -15.07 8.80
N ILE A 503 12.52 -14.02 8.98
CA ILE A 503 12.95 -12.62 8.93
C ILE A 503 12.35 -11.87 10.12
N ALA A 504 13.07 -10.88 10.65
CA ALA A 504 12.52 -9.98 11.65
C ALA A 504 11.80 -8.81 10.97
N GLU A 505 10.61 -8.44 11.47
CA GLU A 505 9.91 -7.25 10.98
C GLU A 505 10.73 -5.96 11.22
N ARG A 506 11.58 -5.97 12.26
CA ARG A 506 12.48 -4.88 12.65
C ARG A 506 13.91 -5.24 12.28
N SER A 507 14.73 -4.22 12.05
CA SER A 507 16.14 -4.41 11.73
C SER A 507 16.88 -5.08 12.89
N ALA A 508 17.45 -6.26 12.66
CA ALA A 508 18.25 -7.00 13.65
C ALA A 508 19.44 -6.18 14.20
N GLN A 509 19.89 -5.17 13.46
CA GLN A 509 20.96 -4.24 13.88
C GLN A 509 20.48 -3.11 14.81
N ASP A 510 19.26 -2.65 14.61
CA ASP A 510 18.71 -1.45 15.26
C ASP A 510 17.19 -1.61 15.29
N ARG A 511 16.71 -2.26 16.34
CA ARG A 511 15.31 -2.67 16.49
C ARG A 511 14.34 -1.47 16.48
N ARG A 512 14.80 -0.24 16.63
CA ARG A 512 13.94 0.96 16.45
C ARG A 512 13.48 1.16 15.00
N LYS A 513 14.16 0.53 14.03
CA LYS A 513 13.88 0.67 12.61
C LYS A 513 13.11 -0.53 12.09
N GLN A 514 12.03 -0.30 11.38
CA GLN A 514 11.29 -1.32 10.66
C GLN A 514 12.10 -1.79 9.46
N ALA A 515 12.27 -3.10 9.32
CA ALA A 515 12.79 -3.73 8.11
C ALA A 515 11.65 -3.91 7.10
N LEU A 516 10.50 -4.37 7.58
CA LEU A 516 9.31 -4.65 6.79
C LEU A 516 8.15 -3.72 7.16
N GLU A 517 7.42 -3.28 6.16
CA GLU A 517 6.06 -2.76 6.27
C GLU A 517 5.10 -3.90 5.97
N ILE A 518 4.11 -4.10 6.83
CA ILE A 518 3.14 -5.18 6.68
C ILE A 518 1.89 -4.64 6.01
N ARG A 519 1.40 -5.41 5.03
CA ARG A 519 0.31 -5.03 4.15
C ARG A 519 -0.68 -6.17 3.98
N VAL A 520 -1.93 -5.85 3.67
CA VAL A 520 -2.94 -6.82 3.24
C VAL A 520 -3.05 -6.77 1.72
N LEU A 521 -2.88 -7.92 1.09
CA LEU A 521 -3.04 -8.05 -0.36
C LEU A 521 -4.52 -8.15 -0.70
N LEU A 522 -5.07 -7.15 -1.40
CA LEU A 522 -6.46 -7.12 -1.84
C LEU A 522 -6.54 -7.04 -3.36
N THR A 523 -7.52 -7.72 -3.95
CA THR A 523 -7.88 -7.49 -5.36
C THR A 523 -8.66 -6.18 -5.51
N LYS A 524 -8.84 -5.74 -6.76
CA LYS A 524 -9.61 -4.54 -7.05
C LYS A 524 -11.06 -4.64 -6.58
N ASP A 525 -11.69 -5.78 -6.82
CA ASP A 525 -13.06 -6.05 -6.39
C ASP A 525 -13.17 -6.08 -4.86
N GLN A 526 -12.19 -6.69 -4.19
CA GLN A 526 -12.16 -6.76 -2.72
C GLN A 526 -12.00 -5.39 -2.07
N LEU A 527 -11.18 -4.50 -2.64
CA LEU A 527 -11.06 -3.13 -2.15
C LEU A 527 -12.38 -2.35 -2.35
N SER A 528 -13.04 -2.54 -3.49
CA SER A 528 -14.36 -1.95 -3.76
C SER A 528 -15.42 -2.44 -2.77
N ASP A 529 -15.46 -3.75 -2.50
CA ASP A 529 -16.39 -4.35 -1.55
C ASP A 529 -16.15 -3.83 -0.12
N LEU A 530 -14.89 -3.74 0.31
CA LEU A 530 -14.53 -3.16 1.60
C LEU A 530 -14.99 -1.69 1.69
N GLN A 531 -14.74 -0.90 0.65
CA GLN A 531 -15.16 0.50 0.60
C GLN A 531 -16.69 0.63 0.69
N MET A 532 -17.44 -0.14 -0.10
CA MET A 532 -18.91 -0.14 -0.09
C MET A 532 -19.47 -0.57 1.25
N ALA A 533 -18.89 -1.59 1.88
CA ALA A 533 -19.31 -2.06 3.19
C ALA A 533 -19.08 -0.98 4.26
N LEU A 534 -17.91 -0.33 4.29
CA LEU A 534 -17.62 0.76 5.22
C LEU A 534 -18.57 1.96 5.03
N ARG A 535 -18.87 2.36 3.78
CA ARG A 535 -19.84 3.43 3.49
C ARG A 535 -21.22 3.12 4.07
N GLN A 536 -21.70 1.89 3.89
CA GLN A 536 -23.00 1.47 4.41
C GLN A 536 -23.04 1.46 5.93
N VAL A 537 -21.93 1.05 6.57
CA VAL A 537 -21.79 1.08 8.02
C VAL A 537 -21.85 2.52 8.55
N ILE A 538 -21.15 3.48 7.90
CA ILE A 538 -21.22 4.91 8.25
C ILE A 538 -22.62 5.48 8.03
N GLU A 539 -23.23 5.27 6.85
CA GLU A 539 -24.57 5.80 6.55
C GLU A 539 -25.62 5.31 7.54
N ALA A 540 -25.57 4.04 7.94
CA ALA A 540 -26.48 3.47 8.92
C ALA A 540 -26.19 3.97 10.36
N GLY A 541 -24.94 4.30 10.68
CA GLY A 541 -24.55 4.96 11.93
C GLY A 541 -25.06 6.40 12.03
N ASP A 542 -24.94 7.17 10.93
CA ASP A 542 -25.36 8.58 10.86
C ASP A 542 -26.88 8.76 10.92
N MET A 543 -27.65 7.80 10.38
CA MET A 543 -29.12 7.84 10.41
C MET A 543 -29.73 7.50 11.78
N THR A 544 -28.91 7.31 12.83
CA THR A 544 -29.33 6.83 14.17
C THR A 544 -30.07 5.48 14.17
N ASP A 545 -30.03 4.76 13.05
CA ASP A 545 -30.69 3.45 12.89
C ASP A 545 -29.89 2.30 13.52
N LEU A 546 -28.57 2.48 13.72
CA LEU A 546 -27.69 1.55 14.43
C LEU A 546 -27.34 2.07 15.83
N ALA A 547 -27.33 1.17 16.82
CA ALA A 547 -26.69 1.48 18.09
C ALA A 547 -25.16 1.65 17.85
N PRO A 548 -24.49 2.61 18.51
CA PRO A 548 -23.05 2.87 18.30
C PRO A 548 -22.14 1.63 18.45
N GLN A 549 -22.56 0.64 19.24
CA GLN A 549 -21.84 -0.63 19.40
C GLN A 549 -21.92 -1.52 18.16
N ASP A 550 -23.06 -1.52 17.47
CA ASP A 550 -23.29 -2.34 16.28
C ASP A 550 -22.50 -1.82 15.09
N PHE A 551 -22.36 -0.50 14.96
CA PHE A 551 -21.47 0.15 13.99
C PHE A 551 -20.04 -0.37 14.14
N PHE A 552 -19.49 -0.27 15.34
CA PHE A 552 -18.10 -0.63 15.61
C PHE A 552 -17.82 -2.12 15.38
N ASN A 553 -18.74 -2.99 15.83
CA ASN A 553 -18.64 -4.42 15.60
C ASN A 553 -18.61 -4.76 14.11
N GLN A 554 -19.40 -4.07 13.28
CA GLN A 554 -19.39 -4.26 11.82
C GLN A 554 -18.06 -3.82 11.20
N VAL A 555 -17.51 -2.65 11.57
CA VAL A 555 -16.18 -2.21 11.06
C VAL A 555 -15.09 -3.22 11.43
N ARG A 556 -15.07 -3.67 12.69
CA ARG A 556 -14.10 -4.66 13.18
C ARG A 556 -14.20 -5.99 12.43
N GLN A 557 -15.41 -6.47 12.14
CA GLN A 557 -15.63 -7.69 11.36
C GLN A 557 -15.10 -7.55 9.93
N LEU A 558 -15.38 -6.43 9.26
CA LEU A 558 -14.90 -6.18 7.89
C LEU A 558 -13.37 -6.21 7.80
N LEU A 559 -12.67 -5.61 8.77
CA LEU A 559 -11.21 -5.65 8.86
C LEU A 559 -10.65 -7.06 8.97
N ILE A 560 -11.25 -7.84 9.85
CA ILE A 560 -10.82 -9.18 10.17
C ILE A 560 -11.06 -10.11 8.97
N VAL A 561 -12.17 -9.93 8.26
CA VAL A 561 -12.43 -10.59 6.97
C VAL A 561 -11.40 -10.16 5.93
N ALA A 562 -11.08 -8.87 5.78
CA ALA A 562 -10.07 -8.41 4.84
C ALA A 562 -8.68 -9.03 5.10
N GLN A 563 -8.27 -9.14 6.37
CA GLN A 563 -6.98 -9.74 6.75
C GLN A 563 -6.96 -11.26 6.59
N ARG A 564 -8.08 -11.94 6.82
CA ARG A 564 -8.18 -13.40 6.74
C ARG A 564 -8.65 -13.86 5.39
N ASP A 565 -9.86 -13.55 4.95
CA ASP A 565 -10.47 -14.06 3.72
C ASP A 565 -11.25 -12.94 3.01
N SER A 566 -10.54 -12.18 2.18
CA SER A 566 -11.11 -11.03 1.48
C SER A 566 -12.17 -11.41 0.43
N SER A 567 -12.25 -12.67 -0.01
CA SER A 567 -13.29 -13.12 -0.95
C SER A 567 -14.71 -13.07 -0.37
N GLU A 568 -14.83 -13.08 0.96
CA GLU A 568 -16.11 -13.06 1.67
C GLU A 568 -16.57 -11.62 2.02
N LEU A 569 -15.83 -10.59 1.61
CA LEU A 569 -16.16 -9.19 1.92
C LEU A 569 -17.55 -8.79 1.41
N ALA A 570 -17.97 -9.27 0.24
CA ALA A 570 -19.31 -9.05 -0.29
C ALA A 570 -20.44 -9.61 0.61
N HIS A 571 -20.16 -10.64 1.41
CA HIS A 571 -21.12 -11.32 2.29
C HIS A 571 -20.92 -11.00 3.77
N ALA A 572 -19.97 -10.13 4.11
CA ALA A 572 -19.57 -9.87 5.49
C ALA A 572 -20.68 -9.24 6.37
N LYS A 573 -21.78 -8.74 5.76
CA LYS A 573 -22.95 -8.18 6.45
C LYS A 573 -23.63 -9.15 7.44
N THR A 574 -23.40 -10.46 7.31
CA THR A 574 -24.03 -11.49 8.16
C THR A 574 -23.13 -12.04 9.27
N LEU A 575 -21.90 -11.53 9.44
CA LEU A 575 -20.91 -12.08 10.38
C LEU A 575 -21.08 -11.57 11.82
N GLY A 576 -22.30 -11.61 12.38
CA GLY A 576 -22.58 -11.14 13.75
C GLY A 576 -22.17 -12.07 14.90
N ASP A 577 -21.56 -13.23 14.63
CA ASP A 577 -21.29 -14.27 15.64
C ASP A 577 -19.91 -14.08 16.33
N PRO A 578 -19.86 -13.83 17.66
CA PRO A 578 -18.60 -13.70 18.41
C PRO A 578 -17.68 -14.93 18.32
N VAL A 579 -18.23 -16.12 18.10
CA VAL A 579 -17.45 -17.36 17.92
C VAL A 579 -16.68 -17.32 16.61
N VAL A 580 -17.28 -16.78 15.55
CA VAL A 580 -16.65 -16.59 14.24
C VAL A 580 -15.56 -15.51 14.34
N LEU A 581 -15.81 -14.44 15.10
CA LEU A 581 -14.79 -13.40 15.33
C LEU A 581 -13.54 -13.94 16.02
N GLY A 582 -13.71 -14.74 17.08
CA GLY A 582 -12.58 -15.38 17.78
C GLY A 582 -11.78 -16.30 16.87
N GLU A 583 -12.46 -17.04 15.99
CA GLU A 583 -11.83 -17.92 15.00
C GLU A 583 -10.91 -17.14 14.05
N TYR A 584 -11.34 -15.98 13.57
CA TYR A 584 -10.55 -15.16 12.65
C TYR A 584 -9.40 -14.40 13.35
N LEU A 585 -9.56 -14.00 14.61
CA LEU A 585 -8.49 -13.36 15.38
C LEU A 585 -7.34 -14.33 15.70
N GLU A 586 -7.66 -15.59 15.98
CA GLU A 586 -6.69 -16.59 16.44
C GLU A 586 -5.60 -16.89 15.40
N GLY A 587 -4.38 -16.46 15.68
CA GLY A 587 -3.19 -16.69 14.85
C GLY A 587 -2.83 -15.56 13.89
N LEU A 588 -3.46 -14.38 14.00
CA LEU A 588 -3.00 -13.18 13.29
C LEU A 588 -1.75 -12.62 14.00
N PRO A 589 -0.65 -12.34 13.26
CA PRO A 589 0.55 -11.71 13.83
C PRO A 589 0.32 -10.26 14.24
N TYR A 590 -0.69 -9.61 13.63
CA TYR A 590 -0.99 -8.19 13.82
C TYR A 590 -2.48 -7.99 14.12
N GLN A 591 -2.75 -7.01 14.97
CA GLN A 591 -4.08 -6.53 15.30
C GLN A 591 -4.08 -5.03 15.01
N SER A 592 -5.09 -4.53 14.28
CA SER A 592 -5.27 -3.08 14.12
C SER A 592 -5.81 -2.47 15.43
N ALA A 593 -5.66 -1.16 15.61
CA ALA A 593 -6.20 -0.45 16.76
C ALA A 593 -7.72 -0.71 16.94
N LEU A 594 -8.48 -0.77 15.84
CA LEU A 594 -9.91 -1.10 15.88
C LEU A 594 -10.20 -2.56 16.21
N THR A 595 -9.27 -3.48 15.94
CA THR A 595 -9.45 -4.86 16.41
C THR A 595 -9.19 -5.02 17.92
N THR A 596 -8.49 -4.07 18.53
CA THR A 596 -8.15 -4.05 19.97
C THR A 596 -9.13 -3.27 20.84
N ILE A 597 -9.86 -2.30 20.27
CA ILE A 597 -10.92 -1.59 21.00
C ILE A 597 -12.07 -2.58 21.24
N ASP A 598 -12.44 -2.78 22.49
CA ASP A 598 -13.60 -3.58 22.87
C ASP A 598 -14.81 -2.68 23.17
N GLN A 599 -15.95 -3.31 23.46
CA GLN A 599 -17.22 -2.62 23.73
C GLN A 599 -17.10 -1.68 24.93
N GLU A 600 -16.33 -2.05 25.95
CA GLU A 600 -16.12 -1.24 27.16
C GLU A 600 -15.27 0.00 26.83
N SER A 601 -14.18 -0.18 26.09
CA SER A 601 -13.32 0.91 25.59
C SER A 601 -14.12 1.89 24.73
N TRP A 602 -14.98 1.39 23.83
CA TRP A 602 -15.84 2.22 22.99
C TRP A 602 -16.89 3.03 23.77
N LEU A 603 -17.50 2.42 24.79
CA LEU A 603 -18.44 3.12 25.67
C LEU A 603 -17.74 4.17 26.55
N ALA A 604 -16.49 3.90 26.94
CA ALA A 604 -15.67 4.82 27.72
C ALA A 604 -15.16 6.02 26.90
N MET A 605 -15.11 5.90 25.57
CA MET A 605 -14.67 6.99 24.70
C MET A 605 -15.56 8.24 24.84
N GLY A 606 -14.93 9.42 24.75
CA GLY A 606 -15.65 10.67 24.62
C GLY A 606 -16.41 10.77 23.29
N ALA A 607 -17.39 11.66 23.21
CA ALA A 607 -18.08 11.93 21.94
C ALA A 607 -17.12 12.43 20.85
N GLY A 608 -16.07 13.17 21.22
CA GLY A 608 -15.03 13.64 20.30
C GLY A 608 -14.17 12.51 19.74
N GLU A 609 -13.71 11.58 20.58
CA GLU A 609 -12.91 10.42 20.16
C GLU A 609 -13.69 9.50 19.21
N ARG A 610 -14.98 9.29 19.47
CA ARG A 610 -15.85 8.53 18.56
C ARG A 610 -16.00 9.22 17.20
N GLN A 611 -16.14 10.55 17.19
CA GLN A 611 -16.21 11.30 15.94
C GLN A 611 -14.89 11.23 15.17
N GLU A 612 -13.74 11.34 15.85
CA GLU A 612 -12.42 11.22 15.21
C GLU A 612 -12.24 9.86 14.55
N LEU A 613 -12.76 8.78 15.16
CA LEU A 613 -12.76 7.47 14.52
C LEU A 613 -13.60 7.44 13.24
N ILE A 614 -14.83 7.96 13.28
CA ILE A 614 -15.70 8.00 12.09
C ILE A 614 -15.02 8.82 10.98
N ASP A 615 -14.46 9.96 11.33
CA ASP A 615 -13.73 10.85 10.44
C ASP A 615 -12.50 10.17 9.79
N ASP A 616 -11.79 9.32 10.53
CA ASP A 616 -10.66 8.51 10.02
C ASP A 616 -11.15 7.45 9.02
N ILE A 617 -12.29 6.79 9.29
CA ILE A 617 -12.88 5.81 8.37
C ILE A 617 -13.37 6.50 7.08
N GLU A 618 -14.01 7.66 7.16
CA GLU A 618 -14.42 8.45 5.99
C GLU A 618 -13.22 8.82 5.10
N ALA A 619 -12.10 9.23 5.71
CA ALA A 619 -10.87 9.55 4.98
C ALA A 619 -10.28 8.32 4.30
N LYS A 620 -10.26 7.16 4.97
CA LYS A 620 -9.82 5.88 4.37
C LYS A 620 -10.70 5.44 3.21
N ILE A 621 -12.02 5.61 3.31
CA ILE A 621 -12.97 5.35 2.20
C ILE A 621 -12.61 6.18 0.96
N GLN A 622 -12.22 7.45 1.15
CA GLN A 622 -11.77 8.30 0.05
C GLN A 622 -10.39 7.86 -0.49
N LEU A 623 -9.46 7.46 0.38
CA LEU A 623 -8.19 6.88 -0.05
C LEU A 623 -8.39 5.62 -0.91
N TYR A 624 -9.36 4.78 -0.58
CA TYR A 624 -9.68 3.58 -1.36
C TYR A 624 -10.23 3.91 -2.75
N GLN A 625 -11.00 5.00 -2.87
CA GLN A 625 -11.41 5.51 -4.18
C GLN A 625 -10.19 5.90 -5.01
N ASP A 626 -9.27 6.66 -4.42
CA ASP A 626 -8.06 7.12 -5.09
C ASP A 626 -7.16 5.96 -5.54
N ILE A 627 -7.04 4.90 -4.72
CA ILE A 627 -6.30 3.68 -5.07
C ILE A 627 -7.02 2.93 -6.20
N HIS A 628 -8.34 2.77 -6.09
CA HIS A 628 -9.15 2.07 -7.08
C HIS A 628 -9.05 2.71 -8.47
N ASP A 629 -9.06 4.04 -8.53
CA ASP A 629 -9.08 4.79 -9.79
C ASP A 629 -7.69 4.91 -10.42
N ASN A 630 -6.62 4.72 -9.65
CA ASN A 630 -5.25 4.75 -10.14
C ASN A 630 -4.81 3.38 -10.71
N GLN A 631 -4.87 3.24 -12.03
CA GLN A 631 -4.54 1.99 -12.73
C GLN A 631 -3.08 1.55 -12.55
N ASP A 632 -2.15 2.49 -12.39
CA ASP A 632 -0.71 2.21 -12.28
C ASP A 632 -0.31 1.53 -10.95
N LEU A 633 -1.24 1.49 -9.97
CA LEU A 633 -1.00 0.83 -8.69
C LEU A 633 -1.29 -0.67 -8.74
N TRP A 634 -2.10 -1.13 -9.68
CA TRP A 634 -2.63 -2.49 -9.71
C TRP A 634 -1.67 -3.45 -10.43
N ILE A 635 -1.42 -4.61 -9.82
CA ILE A 635 -0.45 -5.59 -10.30
C ILE A 635 -1.17 -6.88 -10.67
N THR A 636 -0.99 -7.37 -11.89
CA THR A 636 -1.57 -8.65 -12.34
C THR A 636 -0.63 -9.80 -12.06
N LEU A 637 -1.08 -10.79 -11.29
CA LEU A 637 -0.27 -11.98 -10.92
C LEU A 637 -0.27 -13.08 -11.99
N ASP A 638 -1.18 -13.01 -12.95
CA ASP A 638 -1.53 -14.12 -13.83
C ASP A 638 -1.42 -13.79 -15.33
N ASP A 639 -0.62 -12.78 -15.66
CA ASP A 639 -0.57 -12.14 -16.99
C ASP A 639 -1.91 -11.52 -17.42
N GLY A 640 -2.79 -11.19 -16.46
CA GLY A 640 -4.10 -10.61 -16.72
C GLY A 640 -5.12 -11.59 -17.30
N ARG A 641 -4.91 -12.90 -17.08
CA ARG A 641 -5.84 -13.96 -17.53
C ARG A 641 -7.22 -13.79 -16.90
N ILE A 642 -7.30 -13.33 -15.65
CA ILE A 642 -8.54 -13.05 -14.94
C ILE A 642 -8.70 -11.54 -14.77
N LYS A 643 -9.76 -10.99 -15.36
CA LYS A 643 -10.13 -9.57 -15.17
C LYS A 643 -10.62 -9.36 -13.75
N GLY A 644 -10.04 -8.40 -13.02
CA GLY A 644 -10.39 -8.08 -11.63
C GLY A 644 -9.42 -8.63 -10.59
N ASP A 645 -8.54 -9.56 -10.96
CA ASP A 645 -7.57 -10.21 -10.07
C ASP A 645 -6.27 -9.42 -9.90
N ALA A 646 -6.21 -8.20 -10.45
CA ALA A 646 -5.11 -7.31 -10.15
C ALA A 646 -5.12 -6.99 -8.66
N VAL A 647 -3.96 -7.12 -8.02
CA VAL A 647 -3.80 -6.96 -6.58
C VAL A 647 -3.09 -5.66 -6.24
N TYR A 648 -3.40 -5.15 -5.05
CA TYR A 648 -2.71 -4.04 -4.42
C TYR A 648 -2.44 -4.38 -2.94
N PRO A 649 -1.19 -4.24 -2.47
CA PRO A 649 -0.88 -4.42 -1.06
C PRO A 649 -1.20 -3.13 -0.29
N VAL A 650 -2.35 -3.12 0.40
CA VAL A 650 -2.82 -2.01 1.26
C VAL A 650 -2.08 -2.02 2.60
N SER A 651 -1.57 -0.87 3.04
CA SER A 651 -0.87 -0.79 4.34
C SER A 651 -1.80 -1.11 5.50
N LEU A 652 -1.30 -1.79 6.54
CA LEU A 652 -2.08 -2.02 7.76
C LEU A 652 -2.54 -0.70 8.42
N THR A 653 -1.79 0.39 8.25
CA THR A 653 -2.18 1.71 8.79
C THR A 653 -3.31 2.38 8.02
N ASP A 654 -3.55 1.95 6.78
CA ASP A 654 -4.59 2.48 5.90
C ASP A 654 -5.86 1.64 5.95
N LEU A 655 -5.84 0.51 6.67
CA LEU A 655 -7.03 -0.24 7.03
C LEU A 655 -7.72 0.46 8.23
N PRO A 656 -9.07 0.44 8.31
CA PRO A 656 -9.83 1.00 9.42
C PRO A 656 -9.21 0.73 10.79
#